data_AF-A0A371LT62-F1
#
_entry.id   AF-A0A371LT62-F1
#
_cell.length_a   1.000
_cell.length_b   1.000
_cell.length_c   1.000
_cell.angle_alpha   90.00
_cell.angle_beta   90.00
_cell.angle_gamma   90.00
#
_symmetry.space_group_name_H-M   'P 1'
#
loop_
_entity.id
_entity.type
_entity.pdbx_description
1 polymer ?
#
loop_
_entity_poly.entity_id
_entity_poly.type
_entity_poly.pdbx_seq_one_letter_code
_entity_poly.pdbx_strand_id
1 'polypeptide(L)'
;MASFVEALLKERLWFWLEAVQGFEVEGEVWAGKGRIDLVARTPDGEFWGIELKHKAETTLDSRLYSQLHRYHESGMFDRIFLASPFVDDFQQAFYSHQPLNISIVSQTSQKLAAGIKAEMHSESEILEALDAAFSEEFLSQPISGSPSVREYIISKLGYADFTKKKPITVEQGISELTRARFPTMVGVIHIPLNLDGNSFRDVAAELTPNDAYEPQILREGEQLNRTGEPSFSRREEPWIRHCCWREFGGIPEAHVPNVMDSDRAWRPADLIAFSGSHDPTDAVNDPDTNEIIGIEAKGESSYNRTRVTQQLSELLATETLSRLYLAVPSSLVTDAHSLIKDHGELEKVGLLTVSEDGVLSIDREAARVVPVHDGYMEKYTAQKVGYGEVEIENGKEVVEPFVTNEEAERLKNPDAAAYARQLLTDNSDRADDDGWIRSPVTEPTEPFESEFNQTKVRAYLLSGQSADPYTEDLSQGVGPRDMKEGYVRLTISDLDVDGEKALKFHFGRGSWEGGYIWFGGDVIRQLLAIIVSIKTISGGEVAGQGKLLDLDTYPFDHDRNEPYRLSGASGTEIGLKLLISNIDDGNHIMRIRLGERKNEGVDVSFTEAQWLDLIATVDILLTGTHRELPGSFTTYPRIGPSGKDTWSIGTVIEEQVHPNLPSGF
;
A
#
# COMPACT_ATOMS: atom_id res chain seq x y z
N MET A 1 -1.19 -3.77 -9.31
CA MET A 1 -0.69 -3.43 -10.65
C MET A 1 0.54 -2.58 -10.47
N ALA A 2 1.65 -3.01 -11.07
CA ALA A 2 2.96 -2.41 -10.90
C ALA A 2 2.96 -0.93 -11.30
N SER A 3 3.76 -0.12 -10.59
CA SER A 3 3.76 1.34 -10.79
C SER A 3 4.24 1.75 -12.18
N PHE A 4 5.07 0.93 -12.83
CA PHE A 4 5.62 1.24 -14.15
C PHE A 4 4.56 1.30 -15.26
N VAL A 5 3.39 0.67 -15.08
CA VAL A 5 2.37 0.57 -16.15
C VAL A 5 1.86 1.96 -16.57
N GLU A 6 1.71 2.90 -15.63
CA GLU A 6 1.34 4.28 -15.98
C GLU A 6 2.42 4.96 -16.84
N ALA A 7 3.69 4.76 -16.49
CA ALA A 7 4.80 5.29 -17.25
C ALA A 7 4.86 4.67 -18.66
N LEU A 8 4.62 3.36 -18.79
CA LEU A 8 4.59 2.67 -20.09
C LEU A 8 3.49 3.21 -20.99
N LEU A 9 2.27 3.38 -20.46
CA LEU A 9 1.14 3.93 -21.21
C LEU A 9 1.39 5.38 -21.64
N LYS A 10 2.09 6.16 -20.80
CA LYS A 10 2.52 7.53 -21.13
C LYS A 10 3.47 7.55 -22.32
N GLU A 11 4.52 6.72 -22.31
CA GLU A 11 5.49 6.67 -23.41
C GLU A 11 4.84 6.19 -24.72
N ARG A 12 3.94 5.18 -24.64
CA ARG A 12 3.18 4.70 -25.80
C ARG A 12 2.25 5.76 -26.39
N LEU A 13 1.53 6.50 -25.54
CA LEU A 13 0.67 7.59 -26.01
C LEU A 13 1.50 8.73 -26.61
N TRP A 14 2.60 9.11 -25.97
CA TRP A 14 3.53 10.12 -26.48
C TRP A 14 4.01 9.74 -27.88
N PHE A 15 4.52 8.51 -28.04
CA PHE A 15 5.01 8.03 -29.33
C PHE A 15 3.92 8.04 -30.41
N TRP A 16 2.69 7.60 -30.10
CA TRP A 16 1.59 7.66 -31.06
C TRP A 16 1.25 9.10 -31.48
N LEU A 17 1.23 10.04 -30.55
CA LEU A 17 0.98 11.47 -30.84
C LEU A 17 2.07 12.03 -31.77
N GLU A 18 3.34 11.71 -31.55
CA GLU A 18 4.43 12.20 -32.41
C GLU A 18 4.49 11.47 -33.76
N ALA A 19 4.60 10.14 -33.74
CA ALA A 19 4.92 9.34 -34.91
C ALA A 19 3.71 9.13 -35.84
N VAL A 20 2.51 9.03 -35.28
CA VAL A 20 1.28 8.75 -36.05
C VAL A 20 0.47 10.01 -36.30
N GLN A 21 0.31 10.87 -35.28
CA GLN A 21 -0.48 12.10 -35.41
C GLN A 21 0.36 13.31 -35.89
N GLY A 22 1.69 13.24 -35.81
CA GLY A 22 2.57 14.33 -36.23
C GLY A 22 2.57 15.52 -35.28
N PHE A 23 2.28 15.30 -33.99
CA PHE A 23 2.19 16.35 -32.99
C PHE A 23 3.56 16.65 -32.39
N GLU A 24 3.76 17.86 -31.87
CA GLU A 24 4.89 18.14 -30.96
C GLU A 24 4.44 17.85 -29.53
N VAL A 25 5.15 17.00 -28.79
CA VAL A 25 4.70 16.57 -27.47
C VAL A 25 5.76 16.86 -26.42
N GLU A 26 5.31 17.12 -25.19
CA GLU A 26 6.14 17.27 -23.99
C GLU A 26 5.48 16.62 -22.78
N GLY A 27 6.29 16.08 -21.87
CA GLY A 27 5.85 15.39 -20.66
C GLY A 27 5.99 16.24 -19.40
N GLU A 28 5.11 15.99 -18.44
CA GLU A 28 5.18 16.58 -17.08
C GLU A 28 5.21 18.12 -17.08
N VAL A 29 4.37 18.75 -17.92
CA VAL A 29 4.36 20.20 -18.15
C VAL A 29 3.59 20.93 -17.05
N TRP A 30 4.13 22.05 -16.58
CA TRP A 30 3.44 22.94 -15.64
C TRP A 30 2.32 23.75 -16.34
N ALA A 31 1.08 23.48 -15.96
CA ALA A 31 -0.12 24.14 -16.47
C ALA A 31 -0.64 25.26 -15.53
N GLY A 32 0.25 25.93 -14.79
CA GLY A 32 -0.10 27.04 -13.89
C GLY A 32 -0.71 26.63 -12.54
N LYS A 33 -1.69 25.72 -12.53
CA LYS A 33 -2.39 25.22 -11.32
C LYS A 33 -2.06 23.77 -10.95
N GLY A 34 -1.16 23.15 -11.70
CA GLY A 34 -0.75 21.76 -11.54
C GLY A 34 0.17 21.34 -12.69
N ARG A 35 0.67 20.12 -12.61
CA ARG A 35 1.51 19.49 -13.63
C ARG A 35 0.69 18.43 -14.33
N ILE A 36 0.57 18.52 -15.66
CA ILE A 36 -0.17 17.57 -16.48
C ILE A 36 0.79 16.55 -17.09
N ASP A 37 0.33 15.33 -17.33
CA ASP A 37 1.19 14.22 -17.74
C ASP A 37 1.78 14.41 -19.14
N LEU A 38 0.95 14.80 -20.12
CA LEU A 38 1.39 15.15 -21.47
C LEU A 38 0.72 16.44 -21.95
N VAL A 39 1.46 17.20 -22.76
CA VAL A 39 0.92 18.28 -23.58
C VAL A 39 1.31 18.01 -25.02
N ALA A 40 0.33 18.04 -25.92
CA ALA A 40 0.57 17.91 -27.34
C ALA A 40 0.14 19.18 -28.07
N ARG A 41 0.99 19.64 -28.99
CA ARG A 41 0.68 20.70 -29.94
C ARG A 41 0.40 20.07 -31.29
N THR A 42 -0.81 20.27 -31.78
CA THR A 42 -1.26 19.75 -33.06
C THR A 42 -0.63 20.53 -34.24
N PRO A 43 -0.65 20.00 -35.48
CA PRO A 43 -0.11 20.69 -36.65
C PRO A 43 -0.81 22.01 -36.98
N ASP A 44 -2.09 22.15 -36.60
CA ASP A 44 -2.86 23.39 -36.72
C ASP A 44 -2.68 24.34 -35.52
N GLY A 45 -1.91 23.94 -34.50
CA GLY A 45 -1.46 24.79 -33.41
C GLY A 45 -2.34 24.78 -32.16
N GLU A 46 -3.29 23.85 -32.04
CA GLU A 46 -4.03 23.61 -30.79
C GLU A 46 -3.12 22.96 -29.74
N PHE A 47 -3.35 23.30 -28.47
CA PHE A 47 -2.73 22.64 -27.34
C PHE A 47 -3.71 21.70 -26.64
N TRP A 48 -3.36 20.42 -26.64
CA TRP A 48 -4.08 19.37 -25.94
C TRP A 48 -3.37 19.07 -24.62
N GLY A 49 -4.07 19.24 -23.51
CA GLY A 49 -3.62 18.76 -22.21
C GLY A 49 -4.15 17.35 -21.96
N ILE A 50 -3.28 16.39 -21.65
CA ILE A 50 -3.68 14.98 -21.50
C ILE A 50 -3.22 14.45 -20.13
N GLU A 51 -4.18 14.05 -19.30
CA GLU A 51 -3.92 13.38 -18.01
C GLU A 51 -4.10 11.86 -18.18
N LEU A 52 -3.13 11.07 -17.74
CA LEU A 52 -3.16 9.61 -17.81
C LEU A 52 -3.65 8.98 -16.51
N LYS A 53 -4.34 7.84 -16.63
CA LYS A 53 -4.72 6.98 -15.50
C LYS A 53 -4.59 5.51 -15.89
N HIS A 54 -4.03 4.68 -15.01
CA HIS A 54 -3.79 3.26 -15.28
C HIS A 54 -4.69 2.29 -14.52
N LYS A 55 -5.39 2.69 -13.46
CA LYS A 55 -6.15 1.75 -12.60
C LYS A 55 -7.62 1.70 -13.00
N ALA A 56 -8.18 0.50 -13.12
CA ALA A 56 -9.62 0.30 -13.26
C ALA A 56 -10.41 0.90 -12.07
N GLU A 57 -9.80 0.91 -10.88
CA GLU A 57 -10.34 1.54 -9.67
C GLU A 57 -10.21 3.08 -9.65
N THR A 58 -9.93 3.75 -10.78
CA THR A 58 -10.28 5.17 -10.90
C THR A 58 -11.80 5.31 -10.90
N THR A 59 -12.39 5.03 -9.75
CA THR A 59 -13.56 5.73 -9.27
C THR A 59 -13.34 7.21 -9.57
N LEU A 60 -14.41 7.84 -10.03
CA LEU A 60 -14.50 9.27 -10.29
C LEU A 60 -14.33 10.07 -8.99
N ASP A 61 -13.10 10.02 -8.47
CA ASP A 61 -12.74 10.47 -7.14
C ASP A 61 -12.54 11.98 -7.12
N SER A 62 -12.41 12.52 -5.91
CA SER A 62 -12.31 13.97 -5.72
C SER A 62 -11.02 14.54 -6.30
N ARG A 63 -9.97 13.73 -6.42
CA ARG A 63 -8.67 14.16 -6.93
C ARG A 63 -8.73 14.33 -8.44
N LEU A 64 -9.28 13.35 -9.17
CA LEU A 64 -9.42 13.41 -10.61
C LEU A 64 -10.31 14.58 -11.06
N TYR A 65 -11.47 14.76 -10.42
CA TYR A 65 -12.36 15.89 -10.71
C TYR A 65 -11.64 17.23 -10.50
N SER A 66 -10.98 17.36 -9.34
CA SER A 66 -10.25 18.58 -9.02
C SER A 66 -9.06 18.82 -9.97
N GLN A 67 -8.40 17.77 -10.47
CA GLN A 67 -7.33 17.90 -11.46
C GLN A 67 -7.87 18.41 -12.80
N LEU A 68 -8.88 17.74 -13.36
CA LEU A 68 -9.43 18.09 -14.67
C LEU A 68 -10.02 19.51 -14.69
N HIS A 69 -10.77 19.89 -13.65
CA HIS A 69 -11.26 21.27 -13.52
C HIS A 69 -10.13 22.29 -13.35
N ARG A 70 -9.05 21.97 -12.63
CA ARG A 70 -7.89 22.88 -12.53
C ARG A 70 -7.20 23.11 -13.87
N TYR A 71 -7.09 22.09 -14.71
CA TYR A 71 -6.53 22.25 -16.05
C TYR A 71 -7.47 23.06 -16.94
N HIS A 72 -8.78 22.86 -16.85
CA HIS A 72 -9.76 23.70 -17.55
C HIS A 72 -9.63 25.17 -17.13
N GLU A 73 -9.56 25.43 -15.82
CA GLU A 73 -9.40 26.77 -15.27
C GLU A 73 -7.99 27.37 -15.45
N SER A 74 -7.03 26.62 -15.99
CA SER A 74 -5.67 27.13 -16.20
C SER A 74 -5.58 28.09 -17.38
N GLY A 75 -6.48 27.95 -18.36
CA GLY A 75 -6.42 28.68 -19.62
C GLY A 75 -5.24 28.29 -20.52
N MET A 76 -4.55 27.18 -20.26
CA MET A 76 -3.36 26.76 -21.02
C MET A 76 -3.68 25.88 -22.23
N PHE A 77 -4.88 25.31 -22.31
CA PHE A 77 -5.22 24.28 -23.29
C PHE A 77 -6.44 24.67 -24.13
N ASP A 78 -6.42 24.27 -25.38
CA ASP A 78 -7.55 24.33 -26.31
C ASP A 78 -8.49 23.12 -26.11
N ARG A 79 -7.93 21.97 -25.71
CA ARG A 79 -8.68 20.75 -25.35
C ARG A 79 -8.02 20.03 -24.19
N ILE A 80 -8.82 19.32 -23.39
CA ILE A 80 -8.33 18.48 -22.30
C ILE A 80 -8.83 17.06 -22.51
N PHE A 81 -7.94 16.08 -22.34
CA PHE A 81 -8.25 14.66 -22.46
C PHE A 81 -7.89 13.91 -21.19
N LEU A 82 -8.72 12.92 -20.86
CA LEU A 82 -8.35 11.81 -19.98
C LEU A 82 -7.94 10.64 -20.86
N ALA A 83 -6.76 10.08 -20.60
CA ALA A 83 -6.28 8.89 -21.29
C ALA A 83 -6.14 7.70 -20.32
N SER A 84 -6.65 6.54 -20.71
CA SER A 84 -6.68 5.35 -19.84
C SER A 84 -6.85 4.06 -20.65
N PRO A 85 -6.36 2.90 -20.16
CA PRO A 85 -6.76 1.59 -20.68
C PRO A 85 -8.13 1.15 -20.18
N PHE A 86 -8.65 1.79 -19.14
CA PHE A 86 -9.96 1.53 -18.55
C PHE A 86 -10.84 2.77 -18.69
N VAL A 87 -11.63 2.81 -19.76
CA VAL A 87 -12.43 4.00 -20.13
C VAL A 87 -13.93 3.77 -19.99
N ASP A 88 -14.40 2.54 -19.83
CA ASP A 88 -15.81 2.17 -19.88
C ASP A 88 -16.66 2.94 -18.86
N ASP A 89 -16.25 2.98 -17.59
CA ASP A 89 -16.98 3.71 -16.53
C ASP A 89 -17.05 5.21 -16.83
N PHE A 90 -15.96 5.79 -17.34
CA PHE A 90 -15.91 7.20 -17.70
C PHE A 90 -16.78 7.50 -18.93
N GLN A 91 -16.78 6.62 -19.93
CA GLN A 91 -17.68 6.73 -21.09
C GLN A 91 -19.13 6.60 -20.68
N GLN A 92 -19.49 5.63 -19.85
CA GLN A 92 -20.85 5.46 -19.34
C GLN A 92 -21.32 6.71 -18.57
N ALA A 93 -20.44 7.36 -17.81
CA ALA A 93 -20.77 8.59 -17.08
C ALA A 93 -21.16 9.76 -18.01
N PHE A 94 -20.70 9.80 -19.27
CA PHE A 94 -21.16 10.80 -20.25
C PHE A 94 -22.58 10.54 -20.78
N TYR A 95 -22.97 9.27 -20.95
CA TYR A 95 -24.24 8.89 -21.58
C TYR A 95 -25.36 8.60 -20.58
N SER A 96 -25.01 8.33 -19.32
CA SER A 96 -25.94 8.04 -18.23
C SER A 96 -26.09 9.24 -17.29
N HIS A 97 -26.31 9.00 -16.00
CA HIS A 97 -26.44 10.05 -15.01
C HIS A 97 -25.03 10.50 -14.55
N GLN A 98 -24.68 11.75 -14.87
CA GLN A 98 -23.39 12.34 -14.52
C GLN A 98 -23.15 12.30 -13.01
N PRO A 99 -22.18 11.52 -12.52
CA PRO A 99 -21.99 11.33 -11.09
C PRO A 99 -21.43 12.58 -10.44
N LEU A 100 -21.96 12.92 -9.28
CA LEU A 100 -21.47 14.01 -8.44
C LEU A 100 -20.36 13.53 -7.52
N ASN A 101 -19.36 14.37 -7.32
CA ASN A 101 -18.35 14.11 -6.30
C ASN A 101 -18.82 14.56 -4.91
N ILE A 102 -19.44 13.64 -4.17
CA ILE A 102 -19.99 13.89 -2.83
C ILE A 102 -18.90 14.34 -1.83
N SER A 103 -17.65 13.88 -2.00
CA SER A 103 -16.54 14.28 -1.12
C SER A 103 -16.21 15.76 -1.25
N ILE A 104 -16.16 16.30 -2.48
CA ILE A 104 -15.98 17.73 -2.73
C ILE A 104 -17.16 18.52 -2.13
N VAL A 105 -18.41 18.09 -2.38
CA VAL A 105 -19.59 18.74 -1.78
C VAL A 105 -19.45 18.80 -0.26
N SER A 106 -19.19 17.66 0.38
CA SER A 106 -19.05 17.56 1.84
C SER A 106 -17.95 18.43 2.41
N GLN A 107 -16.73 18.36 1.84
CA GLN A 107 -15.60 19.13 2.33
C GLN A 107 -15.82 20.64 2.16
N THR A 108 -16.37 21.07 1.02
CA THR A 108 -16.62 22.49 0.76
C THR A 108 -17.74 23.03 1.64
N SER A 109 -18.82 22.28 1.84
CA SER A 109 -19.88 22.68 2.79
C SER A 109 -19.36 22.83 4.21
N GLN A 110 -18.47 21.94 4.67
CA GLN A 110 -17.84 22.08 5.99
C GLN A 110 -16.96 23.33 6.12
N LYS A 111 -16.21 23.69 5.07
CA LYS A 111 -15.40 24.91 5.06
C LYS A 111 -16.28 26.17 5.04
N LEU A 112 -17.39 26.15 4.30
CA LEU A 112 -18.39 27.23 4.31
C LEU A 112 -19.05 27.38 5.69
N ALA A 113 -19.41 26.27 6.34
CA ALA A 113 -19.93 26.25 7.71
C ALA A 113 -18.94 26.84 8.72
N ALA A 114 -17.65 26.51 8.58
CA ALA A 114 -16.59 27.13 9.39
C ALA A 114 -16.51 28.65 9.18
N GLY A 115 -16.76 29.14 7.96
CA GLY A 115 -16.86 30.56 7.65
C GLY A 115 -18.06 31.26 8.30
N ILE A 116 -19.21 30.58 8.42
CA ILE A 116 -20.36 31.09 9.19
C ILE A 116 -19.96 31.29 10.66
N LYS A 117 -19.33 30.26 11.26
CA LYS A 117 -18.86 30.33 12.65
C LYS A 117 -17.79 31.40 12.87
N ALA A 118 -16.99 31.68 11.85
CA ALA A 118 -15.99 32.75 11.86
C ALA A 118 -16.58 34.13 11.51
N GLU A 119 -17.91 34.26 11.40
CA GLU A 119 -18.62 35.51 11.07
C GLU A 119 -18.19 36.13 9.72
N MET A 120 -17.71 35.31 8.78
CA MET A 120 -17.29 35.79 7.45
C MET A 120 -18.47 36.01 6.50
N HIS A 121 -19.54 35.23 6.67
CA HIS A 121 -20.76 35.24 5.88
C HIS A 121 -21.87 34.49 6.64
N SER A 122 -23.11 34.64 6.21
CA SER A 122 -24.29 34.01 6.77
C SER A 122 -24.76 32.81 5.95
N GLU A 123 -25.63 31.99 6.55
CA GLU A 123 -26.29 30.89 5.82
C GLU A 123 -27.11 31.42 4.64
N SER A 124 -27.83 32.54 4.80
CA SER A 124 -28.63 33.15 3.71
C SER A 124 -27.74 33.56 2.53
N GLU A 125 -26.59 34.17 2.79
CA GLU A 125 -25.65 34.59 1.74
C GLU A 125 -25.10 33.38 0.95
N ILE A 126 -24.84 32.26 1.63
CA ILE A 126 -24.42 31.03 0.95
C ILE A 126 -25.55 30.48 0.06
N LEU A 127 -26.78 30.40 0.60
CA LEU A 127 -27.92 29.85 -0.14
C LEU A 127 -28.28 30.72 -1.36
N GLU A 128 -28.28 32.03 -1.22
CA GLU A 128 -28.48 32.97 -2.33
C GLU A 128 -27.39 32.80 -3.40
N ALA A 129 -26.13 32.62 -3.00
CA ALA A 129 -25.03 32.39 -3.93
C ALA A 129 -25.13 31.03 -4.63
N LEU A 130 -25.60 29.98 -3.95
CA LEU A 130 -25.84 28.67 -4.55
C LEU A 130 -26.93 28.75 -5.62
N ASP A 131 -28.05 29.39 -5.30
CA ASP A 131 -29.19 29.55 -6.20
C ASP A 131 -28.83 30.42 -7.42
N ALA A 132 -27.93 31.38 -7.24
CA ALA A 132 -27.41 32.19 -8.34
C ALA A 132 -26.41 31.42 -9.23
N ALA A 133 -25.64 30.49 -8.67
CA ALA A 133 -24.52 29.85 -9.37
C ALA A 133 -24.86 28.50 -10.01
N PHE A 134 -25.85 27.77 -9.47
CA PHE A 134 -26.16 26.41 -9.90
C PHE A 134 -27.60 26.28 -10.41
N SER A 135 -27.82 25.38 -11.37
CA SER A 135 -29.17 25.08 -11.86
C SER A 135 -29.96 24.27 -10.83
N GLU A 136 -31.29 24.38 -10.87
CA GLU A 136 -32.18 23.53 -10.06
C GLU A 136 -31.98 22.04 -10.36
N GLU A 137 -31.62 21.67 -11.58
CA GLU A 137 -31.27 20.28 -11.93
C GLU A 137 -30.08 19.75 -11.10
N PHE A 138 -29.03 20.56 -10.92
CA PHE A 138 -27.89 20.18 -10.08
C PHE A 138 -28.27 20.17 -8.60
N LEU A 139 -28.96 21.22 -8.13
CA LEU A 139 -29.29 21.37 -6.71
C LEU A 139 -30.31 20.34 -6.22
N SER A 140 -31.20 19.87 -7.09
CA SER A 140 -32.21 18.84 -6.79
C SER A 140 -31.71 17.40 -6.99
N GLN A 141 -30.48 17.20 -7.50
CA GLN A 141 -29.93 15.87 -7.73
C GLN A 141 -29.80 15.12 -6.39
N PRO A 142 -30.33 13.88 -6.29
CA PRO A 142 -30.25 13.10 -5.06
C PRO A 142 -28.82 12.61 -4.82
N ILE A 143 -28.40 12.58 -3.55
CA ILE A 143 -27.09 12.05 -3.15
C ILE A 143 -27.22 11.13 -1.92
N SER A 144 -26.23 10.27 -1.69
CA SER A 144 -26.32 9.30 -0.59
C SER A 144 -26.56 9.99 0.77
N GLY A 145 -27.66 9.60 1.43
CA GLY A 145 -28.07 10.16 2.73
C GLY A 145 -28.77 11.52 2.68
N SER A 146 -29.11 12.07 1.51
CA SER A 146 -29.87 13.31 1.38
C SER A 146 -30.75 13.30 0.11
N PRO A 147 -32.00 13.78 0.17
CA PRO A 147 -32.88 13.79 -1.00
C PRO A 147 -32.39 14.75 -2.10
N SER A 148 -31.52 15.71 -1.78
CA SER A 148 -30.92 16.62 -2.77
C SER A 148 -29.53 17.12 -2.36
N VAL A 149 -28.74 17.61 -3.33
CA VAL A 149 -27.48 18.33 -3.07
C VAL A 149 -27.74 19.54 -2.17
N ARG A 150 -28.80 20.30 -2.44
CA ARG A 150 -29.19 21.48 -1.64
C ARG A 150 -29.39 21.11 -0.17
N GLU A 151 -30.21 20.10 0.11
CA GLU A 151 -30.47 19.66 1.48
C GLU A 151 -29.22 19.09 2.16
N TYR A 152 -28.35 18.43 1.39
CA TYR A 152 -27.09 17.95 1.93
C TYR A 152 -26.19 19.12 2.36
N ILE A 153 -26.04 20.14 1.52
CA ILE A 153 -25.26 21.34 1.87
C ILE A 153 -25.85 22.00 3.12
N ILE A 154 -27.17 22.26 3.15
CA ILE A 154 -27.87 22.87 4.30
C ILE A 154 -27.60 22.08 5.58
N SER A 155 -27.74 20.76 5.55
CA SER A 155 -27.49 19.91 6.72
C SER A 155 -26.06 20.02 7.27
N LYS A 156 -25.08 20.32 6.41
CA LYS A 156 -23.68 20.53 6.81
C LYS A 156 -23.43 21.97 7.29
N LEU A 157 -24.14 22.96 6.77
CA LEU A 157 -24.04 24.33 7.28
C LEU A 157 -24.52 24.43 8.73
N GLY A 158 -25.58 23.69 9.09
CA GLY A 158 -26.17 23.68 10.44
C GLY A 158 -25.43 22.83 11.49
N TYR A 159 -24.37 22.11 11.14
CA TYR A 159 -23.69 21.18 12.05
C TYR A 159 -22.54 21.87 12.82
N ALA A 160 -22.64 21.90 14.16
CA ALA A 160 -21.86 22.78 15.02
C ALA A 160 -20.37 22.41 15.22
N ASP A 161 -19.93 21.21 14.79
CA ASP A 161 -18.66 20.59 15.22
C ASP A 161 -17.51 20.66 14.19
N PHE A 162 -17.62 21.47 13.12
CA PHE A 162 -16.57 21.57 12.09
C PHE A 162 -15.38 22.49 12.45
N THR A 163 -15.06 22.62 13.74
CA THR A 163 -14.03 23.52 14.29
C THR A 163 -12.60 23.26 13.78
N LYS A 164 -12.38 22.17 13.06
CA LYS A 164 -11.06 21.77 12.54
C LYS A 164 -10.81 22.16 11.08
N LYS A 165 -11.78 22.74 10.35
CA LYS A 165 -11.62 23.12 8.93
C LYS A 165 -11.28 24.61 8.78
N LYS A 166 -10.40 24.93 7.82
CA LYS A 166 -10.06 26.33 7.47
C LYS A 166 -11.26 26.99 6.77
N PRO A 167 -11.76 28.14 7.25
CA PRO A 167 -12.86 28.84 6.60
C PRO A 167 -12.46 29.38 5.23
N ILE A 168 -13.42 29.47 4.32
CA ILE A 168 -13.27 29.98 2.94
C ILE A 168 -14.36 31.01 2.65
N THR A 169 -14.16 31.90 1.66
CA THR A 169 -15.22 32.85 1.24
C THR A 169 -16.33 32.14 0.48
N VAL A 170 -17.49 32.80 0.35
CA VAL A 170 -18.60 32.30 -0.48
C VAL A 170 -18.14 32.09 -1.92
N GLU A 171 -17.42 33.03 -2.54
CA GLU A 171 -16.97 32.85 -3.93
C GLU A 171 -16.04 31.64 -4.08
N GLN A 172 -15.12 31.44 -3.13
CA GLN A 172 -14.26 30.26 -3.13
C GLN A 172 -15.06 28.97 -2.96
N GLY A 173 -16.07 28.96 -2.09
CA GLY A 173 -16.94 27.81 -1.88
C GLY A 173 -17.76 27.47 -3.12
N ILE A 174 -18.33 28.46 -3.80
CA ILE A 174 -19.04 28.25 -5.08
C ILE A 174 -18.08 27.67 -6.13
N SER A 175 -16.88 28.24 -6.28
CA SER A 175 -15.87 27.73 -7.21
C SER A 175 -15.46 26.29 -6.89
N GLU A 176 -15.22 25.94 -5.62
CA GLU A 176 -14.89 24.57 -5.21
C GLU A 176 -16.07 23.60 -5.45
N LEU A 177 -17.32 24.03 -5.22
CA LEU A 177 -18.52 23.22 -5.51
C LEU A 177 -18.73 22.98 -7.00
N THR A 178 -18.36 23.93 -7.88
CA THR A 178 -18.39 23.69 -9.33
C THR A 178 -17.55 22.49 -9.72
N ARG A 179 -16.43 22.26 -9.03
CA ARG A 179 -15.54 21.11 -9.27
C ARG A 179 -16.14 19.77 -8.81
N ALA A 180 -17.26 19.77 -8.11
CA ALA A 180 -17.99 18.54 -7.78
C ALA A 180 -18.79 17.98 -8.97
N ARG A 181 -19.01 18.78 -10.02
CA ARG A 181 -19.67 18.34 -11.25
C ARG A 181 -18.75 17.44 -12.07
N PHE A 182 -19.35 16.43 -12.70
CA PHE A 182 -18.66 15.62 -13.69
C PHE A 182 -18.06 16.52 -14.78
N PRO A 183 -16.77 16.39 -15.12
CA PRO A 183 -16.07 17.28 -16.04
C PRO A 183 -16.43 16.99 -17.50
N THR A 184 -17.61 17.44 -17.93
CA THR A 184 -18.16 17.16 -19.28
C THR A 184 -17.30 17.70 -20.43
N MET A 185 -16.45 18.68 -20.16
CA MET A 185 -15.55 19.29 -21.16
C MET A 185 -14.44 18.35 -21.64
N VAL A 186 -14.16 17.25 -20.93
CA VAL A 186 -12.94 16.44 -21.11
C VAL A 186 -13.13 15.33 -22.16
N GLY A 187 -12.27 15.28 -23.16
CA GLY A 187 -12.21 14.18 -24.14
C GLY A 187 -11.68 12.88 -23.54
N VAL A 188 -11.82 11.77 -24.27
CA VAL A 188 -11.42 10.43 -23.82
C VAL A 188 -10.53 9.79 -24.87
N ILE A 189 -9.32 9.39 -24.44
CA ILE A 189 -8.39 8.58 -25.23
C ILE A 189 -8.27 7.21 -24.57
N HIS A 190 -8.58 6.16 -25.31
CA HIS A 190 -8.34 4.80 -24.89
C HIS A 190 -6.93 4.37 -25.31
N ILE A 191 -6.12 3.90 -24.36
CA ILE A 191 -4.79 3.34 -24.63
C ILE A 191 -4.89 1.83 -24.40
N PRO A 192 -4.84 0.97 -25.44
CA PRO A 192 -5.00 -0.47 -25.24
C PRO A 192 -3.88 -1.06 -24.37
N LEU A 193 -4.23 -1.87 -23.38
CA LEU A 193 -3.30 -2.58 -22.50
C LEU A 193 -3.58 -4.09 -22.56
N ASN A 194 -2.62 -4.88 -23.02
CA ASN A 194 -2.72 -6.34 -23.13
C ASN A 194 -2.20 -7.04 -21.85
N LEU A 195 -2.77 -6.64 -20.73
CA LEU A 195 -2.53 -7.24 -19.43
C LEU A 195 -3.78 -8.06 -19.03
N ASP A 196 -3.64 -9.38 -18.94
CA ASP A 196 -4.70 -10.26 -18.44
C ASP A 196 -4.38 -10.68 -17.00
N GLY A 197 -5.24 -10.24 -16.07
CA GLY A 197 -4.92 -10.31 -14.65
C GLY A 197 -3.66 -9.51 -14.35
N ASN A 198 -2.54 -10.20 -14.14
CA ASN A 198 -1.24 -9.60 -13.87
C ASN A 198 -0.14 -10.10 -14.84
N SER A 199 -0.52 -10.66 -15.99
CA SER A 199 0.39 -11.25 -16.96
C SER A 199 0.28 -10.56 -18.32
N PHE A 200 1.43 -10.20 -18.92
CA PHE A 200 1.48 -9.69 -20.28
C PHE A 200 1.41 -10.84 -21.29
N ARG A 201 0.41 -10.78 -22.17
CA ARG A 201 0.24 -11.80 -23.22
C ARG A 201 1.12 -11.58 -24.45
N ASP A 202 1.33 -10.31 -24.82
CA ASP A 202 2.17 -9.92 -25.94
C ASP A 202 3.20 -8.87 -25.49
N VAL A 203 4.27 -9.35 -24.86
CA VAL A 203 5.32 -8.48 -24.31
C VAL A 203 6.00 -7.65 -25.41
N ALA A 204 6.12 -8.19 -26.62
CA ALA A 204 6.72 -7.48 -27.73
C ALA A 204 5.89 -6.26 -28.13
N ALA A 205 4.59 -6.42 -28.30
CA ALA A 205 3.67 -5.32 -28.58
C ALA A 205 3.60 -4.32 -27.41
N GLU A 206 3.80 -4.73 -26.16
CA GLU A 206 3.75 -3.79 -25.03
C GLU A 206 5.02 -2.93 -24.91
N LEU A 207 6.20 -3.51 -25.18
CA LEU A 207 7.48 -2.86 -24.89
C LEU A 207 8.16 -2.24 -26.11
N THR A 208 7.71 -2.56 -27.33
CA THR A 208 8.34 -2.07 -28.57
C THR A 208 7.54 -0.90 -29.14
N PRO A 209 8.14 0.30 -29.31
CA PRO A 209 7.40 1.49 -29.74
C PRO A 209 6.61 1.30 -31.04
N ASN A 210 7.20 0.64 -32.04
CA ASN A 210 6.60 0.44 -33.36
C ASN A 210 5.54 -0.67 -33.41
N ASP A 211 5.54 -1.60 -32.46
CA ASP A 211 4.59 -2.73 -32.40
C ASP A 211 3.44 -2.47 -31.42
N ALA A 212 3.46 -1.32 -30.74
CA ALA A 212 2.48 -0.92 -29.76
C ALA A 212 1.07 -0.79 -30.34
N TYR A 213 0.08 -1.32 -29.62
CA TYR A 213 -1.32 -1.13 -29.98
C TYR A 213 -1.68 0.35 -30.01
N GLU A 214 -2.35 0.77 -31.07
CA GLU A 214 -2.69 2.16 -31.33
C GLU A 214 -3.75 2.69 -30.35
N PRO A 215 -3.47 3.81 -29.65
CA PRO A 215 -4.48 4.58 -28.94
C PRO A 215 -5.63 5.04 -29.84
N GLN A 216 -6.81 5.23 -29.24
CA GLN A 216 -8.01 5.66 -29.94
C GLN A 216 -8.70 6.82 -29.20
N ILE A 217 -9.02 7.89 -29.92
CA ILE A 217 -9.89 8.95 -29.40
C ILE A 217 -11.32 8.45 -29.45
N LEU A 218 -11.90 8.16 -28.28
CA LEU A 218 -13.29 7.70 -28.18
C LEU A 218 -14.27 8.85 -28.03
N ARG A 219 -13.80 9.98 -27.50
CA ARG A 219 -14.57 11.22 -27.37
C ARG A 219 -13.67 12.42 -27.52
N GLU A 220 -14.08 13.36 -28.35
CA GLU A 220 -13.43 14.67 -28.46
C GLU A 220 -13.71 15.55 -27.23
N GLY A 221 -12.68 16.30 -26.81
CA GLY A 221 -12.84 17.36 -25.80
C GLY A 221 -13.64 18.55 -26.35
N GLU A 222 -14.25 19.31 -25.45
CA GLU A 222 -14.85 20.60 -25.82
C GLU A 222 -13.76 21.62 -26.14
N GLN A 223 -14.01 22.51 -27.10
CA GLN A 223 -13.09 23.61 -27.41
C GLN A 223 -13.08 24.63 -26.26
N LEU A 224 -11.89 24.90 -25.73
CA LEU A 224 -11.68 25.85 -24.65
C LEU A 224 -11.06 27.15 -25.17
N ASN A 225 -11.28 28.22 -24.42
CA ASN A 225 -10.65 29.52 -24.71
C ASN A 225 -9.29 29.59 -24.03
N ARG A 226 -8.24 29.31 -24.80
CA ARG A 226 -6.86 29.42 -24.34
C ARG A 226 -6.46 30.88 -24.12
N THR A 227 -5.84 31.16 -22.97
CA THR A 227 -5.35 32.48 -22.54
C THR A 227 -3.85 32.50 -22.27
N GLY A 228 -3.19 31.34 -22.24
CA GLY A 228 -1.74 31.18 -22.12
C GLY A 228 -1.20 30.08 -23.04
N GLU A 229 0.12 29.91 -23.08
CA GLU A 229 0.76 28.84 -23.86
C GLU A 229 1.61 27.97 -22.92
N PRO A 230 1.48 26.63 -22.98
CA PRO A 230 2.40 25.72 -22.30
C PRO A 230 3.83 25.90 -22.83
N SER A 231 4.83 25.74 -21.95
CA SER A 231 6.25 25.81 -22.33
C SER A 231 6.85 24.41 -22.46
N PHE A 232 7.48 24.11 -23.61
CA PHE A 232 8.22 22.87 -23.80
C PHE A 232 9.68 23.05 -23.38
N SER A 233 10.23 22.07 -22.66
CA SER A 233 11.56 22.12 -22.07
C SER A 233 12.30 20.84 -22.41
N ARG A 234 12.68 20.72 -23.69
CA ARG A 234 13.35 19.55 -24.30
C ARG A 234 14.81 19.30 -23.87
N ARG A 235 15.10 19.66 -22.62
CA ARG A 235 16.35 19.38 -21.91
C ARG A 235 16.10 18.73 -20.55
N GLU A 236 14.84 18.50 -20.22
CA GLU A 236 14.41 17.92 -18.96
C GLU A 236 14.19 16.41 -19.07
N GLU A 237 14.25 15.73 -17.93
CA GLU A 237 14.24 14.28 -17.81
C GLU A 237 13.12 13.57 -18.59
N PRO A 238 11.85 14.05 -18.62
CA PRO A 238 10.79 13.42 -19.41
C PRO A 238 11.13 13.32 -20.90
N TRP A 239 11.70 14.38 -21.50
CA TRP A 239 12.13 14.38 -22.89
C TRP A 239 13.26 13.38 -23.15
N ILE A 240 14.26 13.37 -22.26
CA ILE A 240 15.42 12.48 -22.37
C ILE A 240 14.98 11.01 -22.27
N ARG A 241 14.15 10.66 -21.29
CA ARG A 241 13.61 9.32 -21.11
C ARG A 241 12.77 8.91 -22.32
N HIS A 242 11.88 9.77 -22.81
CA HIS A 242 11.06 9.48 -23.99
C HIS A 242 11.91 9.15 -25.22
N CYS A 243 12.92 9.97 -25.50
CA CYS A 243 13.83 9.72 -26.63
C CYS A 243 14.59 8.40 -26.47
N CYS A 244 15.01 8.04 -25.25
CA CYS A 244 15.62 6.73 -24.99
C CYS A 244 14.62 5.59 -25.20
N TRP A 245 13.39 5.71 -24.69
CA TRP A 245 12.36 4.68 -24.86
C TRP A 245 11.97 4.50 -26.33
N ARG A 246 11.89 5.58 -27.11
CA ARG A 246 11.60 5.50 -28.55
C ARG A 246 12.63 4.68 -29.33
N GLU A 247 13.91 4.77 -28.95
CA GLU A 247 15.00 4.06 -29.63
C GLU A 247 15.20 2.63 -29.09
N PHE A 248 15.09 2.43 -27.78
CA PHE A 248 15.40 1.15 -27.13
C PHE A 248 14.16 0.29 -26.81
N GLY A 249 12.97 0.89 -26.79
CA GLY A 249 11.79 0.29 -26.18
C GLY A 249 11.99 0.02 -24.69
N GLY A 250 11.27 -0.98 -24.18
CA GLY A 250 11.43 -1.48 -22.82
C GLY A 250 10.42 -0.92 -21.81
N ILE A 251 10.76 -1.04 -20.54
CA ILE A 251 9.92 -0.72 -19.39
C ILE A 251 10.43 0.55 -18.72
N PRO A 252 9.72 1.69 -18.83
CA PRO A 252 10.06 2.90 -18.09
C PRO A 252 9.71 2.75 -16.61
N GLU A 253 10.47 3.37 -15.70
CA GLU A 253 10.29 3.21 -14.24
C GLU A 253 10.32 1.74 -13.77
N ALA A 254 11.10 0.92 -14.48
CA ALA A 254 11.23 -0.52 -14.26
C ALA A 254 11.76 -0.85 -12.86
N HIS A 255 11.30 -1.98 -12.30
CA HIS A 255 11.72 -2.41 -10.97
C HIS A 255 13.08 -3.10 -11.02
N VAL A 256 14.04 -2.64 -10.22
CA VAL A 256 15.34 -3.29 -10.01
C VAL A 256 15.56 -3.51 -8.51
N PRO A 257 16.39 -4.49 -8.09
CA PRO A 257 16.63 -4.75 -6.68
C PRO A 257 17.14 -3.51 -5.95
N ASN A 258 16.75 -3.34 -4.69
CA ASN A 258 17.21 -2.24 -3.86
C ASN A 258 18.39 -2.70 -2.99
N VAL A 259 19.56 -2.13 -3.25
CA VAL A 259 20.78 -2.44 -2.49
C VAL A 259 20.93 -1.60 -1.21
N MET A 260 20.03 -0.63 -0.98
CA MET A 260 20.03 0.19 0.23
C MET A 260 19.23 -0.48 1.35
N ASP A 261 19.62 -0.23 2.59
CA ASP A 261 18.86 -0.65 3.77
C ASP A 261 17.45 0.00 3.73
N SER A 262 16.43 -0.80 3.38
CA SER A 262 15.08 -0.34 3.09
C SER A 262 14.07 -1.47 3.19
N ASP A 263 12.88 -1.18 3.71
CA ASP A 263 11.76 -2.14 3.70
C ASP A 263 11.21 -2.42 2.29
N ARG A 264 11.65 -1.66 1.27
CA ARG A 264 11.28 -1.88 -0.12
C ARG A 264 12.40 -2.65 -0.82
N ALA A 265 12.10 -3.89 -1.21
CA ALA A 265 13.03 -4.81 -1.89
C ALA A 265 13.49 -4.33 -3.29
N TRP A 266 12.85 -3.30 -3.83
CA TRP A 266 13.10 -2.78 -5.16
C TRP A 266 13.09 -1.25 -5.21
N ARG A 267 13.64 -0.70 -6.29
CA ARG A 267 13.61 0.72 -6.63
C ARG A 267 13.35 0.88 -8.14
N PRO A 268 12.79 2.02 -8.59
CA PRO A 268 12.66 2.27 -10.01
C PRO A 268 14.03 2.59 -10.64
N ALA A 269 14.26 2.09 -11.85
CA ALA A 269 15.22 2.58 -12.81
C ALA A 269 14.46 3.33 -13.92
N ASP A 270 15.02 4.42 -14.46
CA ASP A 270 14.28 5.28 -15.39
C ASP A 270 13.80 4.52 -16.64
N LEU A 271 14.63 3.61 -17.16
CA LEU A 271 14.28 2.69 -18.24
C LEU A 271 15.10 1.39 -18.18
N ILE A 272 14.43 0.25 -18.32
CA ILE A 272 15.06 -1.05 -18.59
C ILE A 272 14.61 -1.53 -19.97
N ALA A 273 15.56 -1.70 -20.88
CA ALA A 273 15.35 -2.26 -22.21
C ALA A 273 15.96 -3.66 -22.31
N PHE A 274 15.46 -4.42 -23.28
CA PHE A 274 15.88 -5.80 -23.51
C PHE A 274 16.35 -5.99 -24.95
N SER A 275 17.45 -6.70 -25.14
CA SER A 275 17.94 -7.10 -26.45
C SER A 275 17.96 -8.61 -26.56
N GLY A 276 17.53 -9.16 -27.70
CA GLY A 276 17.43 -10.60 -27.94
C GLY A 276 16.12 -11.20 -27.41
N SER A 277 15.95 -11.23 -26.09
CA SER A 277 14.76 -11.77 -25.41
C SER A 277 14.23 -10.77 -24.38
N HIS A 278 12.90 -10.73 -24.22
CA HIS A 278 12.22 -9.88 -23.23
C HIS A 278 12.19 -10.55 -21.83
N ASP A 279 12.60 -11.81 -21.71
CA ASP A 279 12.72 -12.48 -20.42
C ASP A 279 14.13 -12.25 -19.82
N PRO A 280 14.27 -11.55 -18.67
CA PRO A 280 15.58 -11.31 -18.06
C PRO A 280 16.34 -12.59 -17.71
N THR A 281 15.64 -13.71 -17.51
CA THR A 281 16.25 -15.02 -17.26
C THR A 281 17.10 -15.51 -18.44
N ASP A 282 16.81 -15.06 -19.66
CA ASP A 282 17.61 -15.40 -20.84
C ASP A 282 18.95 -14.64 -20.87
N ALA A 283 19.02 -13.45 -20.28
CA ALA A 283 20.28 -12.71 -20.17
C ALA A 283 21.26 -13.33 -19.17
N VAL A 284 20.77 -14.11 -18.20
CA VAL A 284 21.61 -14.89 -17.29
C VAL A 284 22.01 -16.24 -17.91
N ASN A 285 21.07 -16.92 -18.59
CA ASN A 285 21.31 -18.26 -19.15
C ASN A 285 22.05 -18.26 -20.49
N ASP A 286 21.82 -17.26 -21.34
CA ASP A 286 22.47 -17.08 -22.64
C ASP A 286 22.89 -15.60 -22.83
N PRO A 287 23.88 -15.14 -22.03
CA PRO A 287 24.30 -13.74 -22.01
C PRO A 287 24.95 -13.27 -23.31
N ASP A 288 25.33 -14.18 -24.22
CA ASP A 288 25.98 -13.83 -25.48
C ASP A 288 24.98 -13.28 -26.51
N THR A 289 23.72 -13.69 -26.43
CA THR A 289 22.65 -13.28 -27.36
C THR A 289 21.60 -12.38 -26.73
N ASN A 290 21.53 -12.31 -25.39
CA ASN A 290 20.52 -11.56 -24.66
C ASN A 290 21.17 -10.53 -23.71
N GLU A 291 20.60 -9.33 -23.63
CA GLU A 291 21.09 -8.25 -22.77
C GLU A 291 19.94 -7.55 -22.04
N ILE A 292 20.18 -7.19 -20.77
CA ILE A 292 19.36 -6.26 -19.99
C ILE A 292 20.09 -4.91 -19.95
N ILE A 293 19.47 -3.87 -20.50
CA ILE A 293 20.08 -2.54 -20.66
C ILE A 293 19.37 -1.57 -19.72
N GLY A 294 20.08 -1.08 -18.71
CA GLY A 294 19.61 0.01 -17.87
C GLY A 294 19.99 1.37 -18.42
N ILE A 295 19.05 2.31 -18.38
CA ILE A 295 19.25 3.70 -18.76
C ILE A 295 18.71 4.57 -17.62
N GLU A 296 19.59 5.37 -17.02
CA GLU A 296 19.21 6.43 -16.07
C GLU A 296 19.21 7.77 -16.83
N ALA A 297 18.06 8.42 -16.93
CA ALA A 297 17.88 9.67 -17.67
C ALA A 297 17.93 10.87 -16.72
N LYS A 298 18.62 11.95 -17.11
CA LYS A 298 18.68 13.17 -16.29
C LYS A 298 18.54 14.42 -17.14
N GLY A 299 17.72 15.34 -16.67
CA GLY A 299 17.53 16.67 -17.25
C GLY A 299 18.43 17.73 -16.63
N GLU A 300 18.46 18.94 -17.20
CA GLU A 300 19.22 20.06 -16.63
C GLU A 300 18.84 20.37 -15.18
N SER A 301 17.55 20.30 -14.85
CA SER A 301 17.08 20.56 -13.49
C SER A 301 17.32 19.41 -12.50
N SER A 302 17.36 18.16 -12.98
CA SER A 302 17.53 16.97 -12.14
C SER A 302 18.98 16.49 -12.03
N TYR A 303 19.88 17.02 -12.85
CA TYR A 303 21.29 16.63 -12.88
C TYR A 303 22.05 17.14 -11.66
N ASN A 304 22.38 16.23 -10.75
CA ASN A 304 23.22 16.48 -9.59
C ASN A 304 24.31 15.42 -9.50
N ARG A 305 25.59 15.83 -9.59
CA ARG A 305 26.73 14.91 -9.69
C ARG A 305 26.77 13.86 -8.57
N THR A 306 26.55 14.27 -7.32
CA THR A 306 26.57 13.34 -6.17
C THR A 306 25.43 12.33 -6.27
N ARG A 307 24.21 12.81 -6.53
CA ARG A 307 23.03 11.95 -6.64
C ARG A 307 23.16 10.97 -7.81
N VAL A 308 23.58 11.45 -8.98
CA VAL A 308 23.77 10.62 -10.18
C VAL A 308 24.83 9.54 -9.93
N THR A 309 25.96 9.91 -9.33
CA THR A 309 27.02 8.94 -8.97
C THR A 309 26.49 7.85 -8.05
N GLN A 310 25.73 8.24 -7.02
CA GLN A 310 25.12 7.31 -6.08
C GLN A 310 24.14 6.37 -6.80
N GLN A 311 23.21 6.91 -7.60
CA GLN A 311 22.21 6.12 -8.32
C GLN A 311 22.86 5.10 -9.28
N LEU A 312 23.86 5.52 -10.05
CA LEU A 312 24.57 4.63 -10.97
C LEU A 312 25.36 3.55 -10.23
N SER A 313 26.00 3.89 -9.12
CA SER A 313 26.73 2.93 -8.29
C SER A 313 25.79 1.88 -7.68
N GLU A 314 24.61 2.31 -7.22
CA GLU A 314 23.57 1.43 -6.68
C GLU A 314 23.01 0.49 -7.75
N LEU A 315 22.81 0.97 -8.98
CA LEU A 315 22.38 0.13 -10.12
C LEU A 315 23.46 -0.86 -10.56
N LEU A 316 24.74 -0.50 -10.49
CA LEU A 316 25.83 -1.45 -10.77
C LEU A 316 25.93 -2.54 -9.70
N ALA A 317 25.67 -2.18 -8.44
CA ALA A 317 25.74 -3.10 -7.31
C ALA A 317 24.63 -4.17 -7.31
N THR A 318 23.56 -3.99 -8.09
CA THR A 318 22.53 -5.04 -8.23
C THR A 318 23.02 -6.23 -9.04
N GLU A 319 24.04 -6.05 -9.89
CA GLU A 319 24.54 -7.06 -10.83
C GLU A 319 23.45 -7.67 -11.74
N THR A 320 22.34 -6.96 -11.94
CA THR A 320 21.21 -7.39 -12.79
C THR A 320 21.31 -6.92 -14.24
N LEU A 321 22.23 -5.99 -14.54
CA LEU A 321 22.29 -5.30 -15.83
C LEU A 321 23.47 -5.78 -16.67
N SER A 322 23.22 -6.04 -17.95
CA SER A 322 24.28 -6.32 -18.93
C SER A 322 25.01 -5.04 -19.35
N ARG A 323 24.29 -3.91 -19.38
CA ARG A 323 24.82 -2.57 -19.67
C ARG A 323 24.08 -1.53 -18.85
N LEU A 324 24.79 -0.48 -18.47
CA LEU A 324 24.19 0.70 -17.82
C LEU A 324 24.64 1.96 -18.57
N TYR A 325 23.68 2.80 -18.92
CA TYR A 325 23.89 4.11 -19.54
C TYR A 325 23.36 5.23 -18.65
N LEU A 326 24.09 6.33 -18.61
CA LEU A 326 23.56 7.64 -18.21
C LEU A 326 23.12 8.38 -19.47
N ALA A 327 21.87 8.82 -19.54
CA ALA A 327 21.35 9.63 -20.64
C ALA A 327 21.14 11.08 -20.20
N VAL A 328 21.70 12.03 -20.95
CA VAL A 328 21.65 13.47 -20.62
C VAL A 328 21.37 14.33 -21.85
N PRO A 329 20.88 15.57 -21.70
CA PRO A 329 20.84 16.52 -22.80
C PRO A 329 22.26 16.85 -23.30
N SER A 330 22.34 17.21 -24.58
CA SER A 330 23.61 17.58 -25.24
C SER A 330 24.38 18.69 -24.51
N SER A 331 23.69 19.56 -23.75
CA SER A 331 24.30 20.61 -22.93
C SER A 331 25.13 20.09 -21.75
N LEU A 332 24.89 18.86 -21.28
CA LEU A 332 25.54 18.28 -20.10
C LEU A 332 26.63 17.25 -20.43
N VAL A 333 26.84 16.92 -21.71
CA VAL A 333 27.75 15.83 -22.16
C VAL A 333 29.17 15.95 -21.59
N THR A 334 29.73 17.16 -21.55
CA THR A 334 31.10 17.39 -21.06
C THR A 334 31.20 17.14 -19.56
N ASP A 335 30.20 17.57 -18.79
CA ASP A 335 30.19 17.38 -17.34
C ASP A 335 29.93 15.91 -16.97
N ALA A 336 29.05 15.23 -17.71
CA ALA A 336 28.78 13.79 -17.56
C ALA A 336 30.03 12.94 -17.86
N HIS A 337 30.79 13.27 -18.91
CA HIS A 337 32.08 12.63 -19.15
C HIS A 337 33.06 12.82 -18.01
N SER A 338 33.14 14.04 -17.45
CA SER A 338 33.99 14.29 -16.29
C SER A 338 33.55 13.47 -15.10
N LEU A 339 32.25 13.45 -14.78
CA LEU A 339 31.68 12.65 -13.69
C LEU A 339 32.07 11.17 -13.79
N ILE A 340 31.85 10.56 -14.95
CA ILE A 340 32.16 9.13 -15.16
C ILE A 340 33.67 8.87 -15.03
N LYS A 341 34.52 9.80 -15.49
CA LYS A 341 35.97 9.67 -15.41
C LYS A 341 36.52 9.87 -14.00
N ASP A 342 35.91 10.76 -13.23
CA ASP A 342 36.36 11.12 -11.88
C ASP A 342 36.05 10.01 -10.85
N HIS A 343 35.14 9.08 -11.19
CA HIS A 343 34.65 8.01 -10.33
C HIS A 343 34.96 6.63 -10.95
N GLY A 344 35.99 5.95 -10.45
CA GLY A 344 36.47 4.69 -11.01
C GLY A 344 35.42 3.56 -11.00
N GLU A 345 34.52 3.56 -10.03
CA GLU A 345 33.38 2.66 -9.93
C GLU A 345 32.40 2.78 -11.13
N LEU A 346 32.36 3.95 -11.79
CA LEU A 346 31.52 4.21 -12.95
C LEU A 346 32.21 3.90 -14.29
N GLU A 347 33.41 3.32 -14.28
CA GLU A 347 34.14 3.00 -15.52
C GLU A 347 33.31 2.15 -16.49
N LYS A 348 32.38 1.33 -15.99
CA LYS A 348 31.51 0.48 -16.82
C LYS A 348 30.33 1.22 -17.48
N VAL A 349 30.01 2.44 -17.05
CA VAL A 349 28.78 3.16 -17.43
C VAL A 349 28.92 3.89 -18.77
N GLY A 350 28.05 3.61 -19.73
CA GLY A 350 28.00 4.34 -21.00
C GLY A 350 27.35 5.73 -20.87
N LEU A 351 27.47 6.54 -21.92
CA LEU A 351 26.88 7.88 -21.99
C LEU A 351 26.09 8.02 -23.28
N LEU A 352 24.80 8.32 -23.12
CA LEU A 352 23.89 8.71 -24.20
C LEU A 352 23.65 10.22 -24.12
N THR A 353 23.61 10.87 -25.28
CA THR A 353 23.17 12.25 -25.40
C THR A 353 21.90 12.35 -26.20
N VAL A 354 21.04 13.29 -25.80
CA VAL A 354 19.80 13.61 -26.51
C VAL A 354 19.80 15.09 -26.89
N SER A 355 19.42 15.40 -28.13
CA SER A 355 19.25 16.78 -28.60
C SER A 355 17.82 17.30 -28.34
N GLU A 356 17.61 18.61 -28.49
CA GLU A 356 16.26 19.21 -28.45
C GLU A 356 15.36 18.75 -29.61
N ASP A 357 15.94 18.25 -30.69
CA ASP A 357 15.21 17.61 -31.80
C ASP A 357 14.93 16.13 -31.51
N GLY A 358 15.40 15.62 -30.38
CA GLY A 358 15.16 14.25 -29.92
C GLY A 358 16.11 13.23 -30.53
N VAL A 359 17.19 13.67 -31.17
CA VAL A 359 18.19 12.76 -31.72
C VAL A 359 19.00 12.18 -30.58
N LEU A 360 19.03 10.85 -30.48
CA LEU A 360 19.84 10.11 -29.53
C LEU A 360 21.17 9.72 -30.16
N SER A 361 22.27 9.94 -29.44
CA SER A 361 23.62 9.51 -29.83
C SER A 361 24.36 8.84 -28.69
N ILE A 362 25.22 7.88 -29.03
CA ILE A 362 26.13 7.23 -28.08
C ILE A 362 27.45 7.98 -28.06
N ASP A 363 27.73 8.74 -27.00
CA ASP A 363 29.03 9.41 -26.80
C ASP A 363 30.06 8.49 -26.16
N ARG A 364 29.59 7.53 -25.36
CA ARG A 364 30.43 6.50 -24.74
C ARG A 364 29.67 5.18 -24.68
N GLU A 365 30.24 4.14 -25.28
CA GLU A 365 29.70 2.79 -25.18
C GLU A 365 29.79 2.27 -23.73
N ALA A 366 28.72 1.67 -23.23
CA ALA A 366 28.75 0.99 -21.93
C ALA A 366 29.56 -0.31 -22.03
N ALA A 367 30.30 -0.64 -20.98
CA ALA A 367 30.95 -1.93 -20.91
C ALA A 367 29.90 -3.04 -20.79
N ARG A 368 30.09 -4.13 -21.53
CA ARG A 368 29.26 -5.33 -21.40
C ARG A 368 29.66 -6.11 -20.15
N VAL A 369 28.68 -6.44 -19.33
CA VAL A 369 28.79 -7.28 -18.13
C VAL A 369 27.82 -8.44 -18.27
N VAL A 370 28.15 -9.60 -17.71
CA VAL A 370 27.20 -10.72 -17.61
C VAL A 370 26.38 -10.50 -16.34
N PRO A 371 25.05 -10.37 -16.42
CA PRO A 371 24.22 -10.23 -15.23
C PRO A 371 24.29 -11.52 -14.40
N VAL A 372 24.37 -11.35 -13.08
CA VAL A 372 24.34 -12.46 -12.11
C VAL A 372 22.89 -12.81 -11.76
N HIS A 373 22.03 -11.80 -11.71
CA HIS A 373 20.66 -11.92 -11.23
C HIS A 373 19.63 -11.57 -12.30
N ASP A 374 18.61 -12.43 -12.45
CA ASP A 374 17.47 -12.24 -13.36
C ASP A 374 16.20 -11.74 -12.64
N GLY A 375 16.24 -11.70 -11.32
CA GLY A 375 15.15 -11.29 -10.46
C GLY A 375 15.60 -10.77 -9.10
N TYR A 376 14.63 -10.56 -8.22
CA TYR A 376 14.86 -10.23 -6.81
C TYR A 376 13.80 -10.91 -5.92
N MET A 377 14.14 -11.18 -4.67
CA MET A 377 13.17 -11.64 -3.68
C MET A 377 12.38 -10.45 -3.14
N GLU A 378 11.06 -10.59 -3.06
CA GLU A 378 10.18 -9.66 -2.35
C GLU A 378 9.14 -10.48 -1.60
N LYS A 379 9.18 -10.47 -0.26
CA LYS A 379 8.18 -11.13 0.58
C LYS A 379 7.98 -12.62 0.22
N TYR A 380 9.08 -13.36 0.12
CA TYR A 380 9.13 -14.79 -0.23
C TYR A 380 8.79 -15.14 -1.68
N THR A 381 8.49 -14.19 -2.55
CA THR A 381 8.25 -14.44 -3.96
C THR A 381 9.36 -13.82 -4.81
N ALA A 382 9.85 -14.59 -5.77
CA ALA A 382 10.81 -14.09 -6.74
C ALA A 382 10.07 -13.23 -7.78
N GLN A 383 10.59 -12.04 -8.02
CA GLN A 383 10.10 -11.06 -8.99
C GLN A 383 11.13 -10.89 -10.09
N LYS A 384 10.71 -10.67 -11.34
CA LYS A 384 11.63 -10.45 -12.46
C LYS A 384 12.14 -9.01 -12.46
N VAL A 385 13.42 -8.84 -12.80
CA VAL A 385 14.00 -7.50 -13.06
C VAL A 385 13.22 -6.84 -14.20
N GLY A 386 12.89 -5.56 -14.03
CA GLY A 386 12.06 -4.78 -14.93
C GLY A 386 10.57 -4.87 -14.59
N TYR A 387 10.05 -6.08 -14.48
CA TYR A 387 8.61 -6.36 -14.43
C TYR A 387 7.99 -6.31 -13.02
N GLY A 388 8.79 -6.48 -11.96
CA GLY A 388 8.25 -6.57 -10.60
C GLY A 388 7.18 -7.65 -10.50
N GLU A 389 6.00 -7.29 -9.98
CA GLU A 389 4.86 -8.22 -9.83
C GLU A 389 4.24 -8.69 -11.15
N VAL A 390 4.51 -8.02 -12.29
CA VAL A 390 3.90 -8.38 -13.58
C VAL A 390 4.59 -9.61 -14.16
N GLU A 391 3.79 -10.62 -14.51
CA GLU A 391 4.28 -11.85 -15.11
C GLU A 391 4.40 -11.74 -16.63
N ILE A 392 5.26 -12.55 -17.22
CA ILE A 392 5.38 -12.74 -18.67
C ILE A 392 4.63 -14.02 -19.03
N GLU A 393 3.66 -13.97 -19.95
CA GLU A 393 2.97 -15.17 -20.39
C GLU A 393 3.97 -16.15 -21.02
N ASN A 394 4.03 -17.39 -20.51
CA ASN A 394 5.02 -18.40 -20.87
C ASN A 394 6.49 -18.02 -20.57
N GLY A 395 6.73 -17.04 -19.69
CA GLY A 395 8.06 -16.71 -19.17
C GLY A 395 8.66 -17.81 -18.31
N LYS A 396 9.98 -17.82 -18.18
CA LYS A 396 10.72 -18.77 -17.34
C LYS A 396 10.63 -18.36 -15.86
N GLU A 397 10.78 -19.31 -14.95
CA GLU A 397 10.96 -18.98 -13.53
C GLU A 397 12.29 -18.24 -13.32
N VAL A 398 12.34 -17.39 -12.29
CA VAL A 398 13.58 -16.73 -11.86
C VAL A 398 14.56 -17.79 -11.35
N VAL A 399 15.81 -17.74 -11.82
CA VAL A 399 16.83 -18.75 -11.50
C VAL A 399 17.77 -18.27 -10.40
N GLU A 400 18.18 -17.00 -10.43
CA GLU A 400 19.17 -16.43 -9.51
C GLU A 400 18.65 -15.09 -8.96
N PRO A 401 17.67 -15.09 -8.04
CA PRO A 401 17.12 -13.85 -7.50
C PRO A 401 18.15 -13.13 -6.61
N PHE A 402 18.27 -11.81 -6.77
CA PHE A 402 18.96 -10.96 -5.78
C PHE A 402 18.20 -10.98 -4.45
N VAL A 403 18.91 -11.18 -3.34
CA VAL A 403 18.32 -11.19 -2.00
C VAL A 403 18.90 -10.02 -1.20
N THR A 404 18.05 -9.05 -0.83
CA THR A 404 18.49 -7.96 0.05
C THR A 404 18.77 -8.47 1.46
N ASN A 405 19.47 -7.70 2.29
CA ASN A 405 19.72 -8.07 3.67
C ASN A 405 18.41 -8.32 4.44
N GLU A 406 17.39 -7.49 4.22
CA GLU A 406 16.08 -7.61 4.86
C GLU A 406 15.30 -8.83 4.38
N GLU A 407 15.42 -9.21 3.10
CA GLU A 407 14.80 -10.44 2.61
C GLU A 407 15.57 -11.68 3.08
N ALA A 408 16.88 -11.59 3.26
CA ALA A 408 17.67 -12.67 3.86
C ALA A 408 17.24 -12.95 5.31
N GLU A 409 16.91 -11.91 6.09
CA GLU A 409 16.30 -12.06 7.43
C GLU A 409 14.98 -12.83 7.37
N ARG A 410 14.09 -12.47 6.42
CA ARG A 410 12.78 -13.14 6.23
C ARG A 410 12.93 -14.62 5.86
N LEU A 411 13.94 -14.95 5.06
CA LEU A 411 14.19 -16.30 4.58
C LEU A 411 14.87 -17.21 5.62
N LYS A 412 15.31 -16.68 6.76
CA LYS A 412 16.04 -17.44 7.80
C LYS A 412 15.21 -18.57 8.40
N ASN A 413 13.91 -18.33 8.65
CA ASN A 413 13.00 -19.31 9.24
C ASN A 413 11.77 -19.48 8.33
N PRO A 414 11.83 -20.28 7.26
CA PRO A 414 10.75 -20.40 6.29
C PRO A 414 9.56 -21.25 6.78
N ASP A 415 9.76 -22.10 7.81
CA ASP A 415 8.73 -23.00 8.35
C ASP A 415 8.68 -22.91 9.89
N ALA A 416 7.57 -22.36 10.39
CA ALA A 416 7.32 -22.18 11.81
C ALA A 416 7.28 -23.50 12.59
N ALA A 417 6.66 -24.53 12.01
CA ALA A 417 6.49 -25.82 12.66
C ALA A 417 7.81 -26.58 12.74
N ALA A 418 8.62 -26.55 11.66
CA ALA A 418 9.94 -27.14 11.66
C ALA A 418 10.88 -26.45 12.65
N TYR A 419 10.83 -25.12 12.73
CA TYR A 419 11.58 -24.33 13.71
C TYR A 419 11.15 -24.69 15.15
N ALA A 420 9.87 -24.60 15.46
CA ALA A 420 9.33 -24.86 16.80
C ALA A 420 9.60 -26.28 17.31
N ARG A 421 9.58 -27.30 16.43
CA ARG A 421 9.88 -28.69 16.81
C ARG A 421 11.30 -28.87 17.37
N GLN A 422 12.25 -28.01 17.00
CA GLN A 422 13.60 -28.04 17.55
C GLN A 422 13.69 -27.46 18.95
N LEU A 423 12.70 -26.66 19.36
CA LEU A 423 12.62 -26.01 20.67
C LEU A 423 11.84 -26.82 21.72
N LEU A 424 11.09 -27.84 21.28
CA LEU A 424 10.31 -28.68 22.19
C LEU A 424 11.23 -29.34 23.22
N THR A 425 10.93 -29.12 24.49
CA THR A 425 11.70 -29.66 25.62
C THR A 425 10.76 -30.07 26.74
N ASP A 426 11.17 -31.07 27.51
CA ASP A 426 10.47 -31.47 28.72
C ASP A 426 10.93 -30.60 29.90
N ASN A 427 10.02 -29.79 30.45
CA ASN A 427 10.23 -28.95 31.63
C ASN A 427 9.40 -29.43 32.83
N SER A 428 9.01 -30.71 32.86
CA SER A 428 8.22 -31.30 33.94
C SER A 428 8.93 -31.25 35.31
N ASP A 429 10.26 -31.13 35.33
CA ASP A 429 11.06 -30.91 36.55
C ASP A 429 10.83 -29.54 37.20
N ARG A 430 10.29 -28.57 36.45
CA ARG A 430 9.92 -27.23 36.92
C ARG A 430 8.47 -27.15 37.39
N ALA A 431 7.69 -28.21 37.19
CA ALA A 431 6.30 -28.26 37.59
C ALA A 431 6.16 -28.70 39.06
N ASP A 432 5.13 -28.19 39.74
CA ASP A 432 4.75 -28.66 41.07
C ASP A 432 4.11 -30.07 41.00
N ASP A 433 3.74 -30.64 42.15
CA ASP A 433 3.18 -32.00 42.27
C ASP A 433 1.90 -32.24 41.41
N ASP A 434 1.19 -31.19 41.02
CA ASP A 434 0.02 -31.25 40.13
C ASP A 434 0.36 -31.14 38.63
N GLY A 435 1.66 -31.11 38.30
CA GLY A 435 2.16 -30.93 36.94
C GLY A 435 1.99 -29.51 36.42
N TRP A 436 1.82 -28.52 37.31
CA TRP A 436 1.63 -27.11 36.96
C TRP A 436 2.90 -26.30 37.18
N ILE A 437 3.34 -25.54 36.18
CA ILE A 437 4.45 -24.58 36.32
C ILE A 437 3.88 -23.24 36.84
N ARG A 438 4.26 -22.84 38.04
CA ARG A 438 3.82 -21.56 38.66
C ARG A 438 4.90 -20.50 38.58
N SER A 439 4.49 -19.27 38.33
CA SER A 439 5.38 -18.11 38.34
C SER A 439 5.10 -17.21 39.55
N PRO A 440 6.13 -16.72 40.27
CA PRO A 440 5.92 -15.76 41.33
C PRO A 440 5.29 -14.48 40.76
N VAL A 441 4.24 -13.99 41.41
CA VAL A 441 3.55 -12.74 41.03
C VAL A 441 4.49 -11.57 41.29
N THR A 442 4.89 -10.86 40.23
CA THR A 442 5.54 -9.56 40.35
C THR A 442 4.46 -8.48 40.45
N GLU A 443 4.54 -7.61 41.46
CA GLU A 443 3.65 -6.44 41.54
C GLU A 443 3.96 -5.48 40.38
N PRO A 444 2.93 -4.90 39.73
CA PRO A 444 3.11 -4.04 38.57
C PRO A 444 3.85 -2.76 38.96
N THR A 445 5.01 -2.52 38.34
CA THR A 445 5.85 -1.33 38.58
C THR A 445 6.14 -0.55 37.30
N GLU A 446 5.53 -0.92 36.18
CA GLU A 446 5.87 -0.44 34.84
C GLU A 446 4.81 0.54 34.27
N PRO A 447 5.18 1.37 33.27
CA PRO A 447 4.26 2.31 32.61
C PRO A 447 3.12 1.62 31.85
N PHE A 448 2.07 2.39 31.51
CA PHE A 448 0.92 1.88 30.75
C PHE A 448 1.31 1.45 29.34
N GLU A 449 0.67 0.39 28.80
CA GLU A 449 0.96 -0.11 27.47
C GLU A 449 0.81 0.96 26.38
N SER A 450 -0.12 1.90 26.56
CA SER A 450 -0.35 3.01 25.64
C SER A 450 0.82 4.00 25.50
N GLU A 451 1.82 3.91 26.38
CA GLU A 451 3.03 4.74 26.34
C GLU A 451 4.13 4.12 25.46
N PHE A 452 3.98 2.86 25.03
CA PHE A 452 4.98 2.16 24.23
C PHE A 452 4.67 2.19 22.73
N ASN A 453 5.75 2.21 21.94
CA ASN A 453 5.65 1.92 20.52
C ASN A 453 5.34 0.43 20.33
N GLN A 454 4.28 0.13 19.59
CA GLN A 454 3.85 -1.25 19.35
C GLN A 454 3.77 -1.55 17.86
N THR A 455 4.29 -2.72 17.47
CA THR A 455 4.18 -3.24 16.10
C THR A 455 3.43 -4.56 16.14
N LYS A 456 2.33 -4.67 15.37
CA LYS A 456 1.62 -5.95 15.22
C LYS A 456 2.44 -6.88 14.34
N VAL A 457 2.68 -8.10 14.81
CA VAL A 457 3.61 -9.03 14.16
C VAL A 457 2.97 -10.35 13.75
N ARG A 458 1.92 -10.80 14.45
CA ARG A 458 1.22 -12.06 14.16
C ARG A 458 -0.21 -11.98 14.64
N ALA A 459 -1.12 -12.71 13.99
CA ALA A 459 -2.42 -13.00 14.59
C ALA A 459 -2.88 -14.45 14.36
N TYR A 460 -3.76 -14.92 15.23
CA TYR A 460 -4.33 -16.27 15.23
C TYR A 460 -5.85 -16.19 15.34
N LEU A 461 -6.54 -17.07 14.63
CA LEU A 461 -7.99 -17.24 14.77
C LEU A 461 -8.26 -18.51 15.59
N LEU A 462 -8.58 -18.32 16.87
CA LEU A 462 -8.66 -19.39 17.86
C LEU A 462 -10.11 -19.73 18.17
N SER A 463 -10.45 -21.02 18.32
CA SER A 463 -11.79 -21.44 18.73
C SER A 463 -11.97 -21.22 20.23
N GLY A 464 -13.14 -20.74 20.67
CA GLY A 464 -13.39 -20.55 22.09
C GLY A 464 -14.49 -19.54 22.41
N GLN A 465 -14.29 -18.82 23.51
CA GLN A 465 -15.23 -17.85 24.05
C GLN A 465 -14.57 -16.51 24.40
N SER A 466 -15.27 -15.40 24.21
CA SER A 466 -14.83 -14.05 24.58
C SER A 466 -15.91 -13.24 25.31
N ALA A 467 -15.49 -12.35 26.20
CA ALA A 467 -16.36 -11.35 26.80
C ALA A 467 -16.60 -10.21 25.79
N ASP A 468 -17.80 -10.11 25.21
CA ASP A 468 -18.18 -9.07 24.25
C ASP A 468 -19.54 -8.45 24.66
N PRO A 469 -19.55 -7.32 25.40
CA PRO A 469 -20.78 -6.68 25.86
C PRO A 469 -21.63 -6.09 24.72
N TYR A 470 -21.11 -6.04 23.49
CA TYR A 470 -21.79 -5.48 22.31
C TYR A 470 -22.03 -6.52 21.23
N THR A 471 -22.04 -7.82 21.56
CA THR A 471 -22.45 -8.84 20.58
C THR A 471 -23.88 -8.57 20.09
N GLU A 472 -24.02 -8.22 18.81
CA GLU A 472 -25.29 -7.82 18.20
C GLU A 472 -26.16 -9.03 17.80
N ASP A 473 -25.60 -10.24 17.79
CA ASP A 473 -26.31 -11.46 17.40
C ASP A 473 -27.09 -12.10 18.57
N LEU A 474 -28.14 -11.40 19.00
CA LEU A 474 -29.11 -11.91 19.99
C LEU A 474 -29.96 -13.09 19.45
N SER A 475 -29.85 -13.43 18.16
CA SER A 475 -30.69 -14.43 17.50
C SER A 475 -30.32 -15.88 17.86
N GLN A 476 -29.14 -16.09 18.45
CA GLN A 476 -28.61 -17.39 18.88
C GLN A 476 -28.74 -17.63 20.40
N GLY A 477 -29.39 -16.73 21.15
CA GLY A 477 -29.68 -16.93 22.58
C GLY A 477 -28.54 -16.61 23.55
N VAL A 478 -27.49 -15.93 23.10
CA VAL A 478 -26.42 -15.39 23.96
C VAL A 478 -26.92 -14.09 24.58
N GLY A 479 -27.03 -14.03 25.91
CA GLY A 479 -27.38 -12.81 26.62
C GLY A 479 -26.20 -11.84 26.72
N PRO A 480 -26.45 -10.55 27.06
CA PRO A 480 -25.39 -9.54 27.16
C PRO A 480 -24.35 -9.83 28.24
N ARG A 481 -24.61 -10.79 29.14
CA ARG A 481 -23.70 -11.23 30.22
C ARG A 481 -23.07 -12.60 29.97
N ASP A 482 -23.46 -13.25 28.88
CA ASP A 482 -22.90 -14.54 28.52
C ASP A 482 -21.67 -14.31 27.65
N MET A 483 -20.66 -15.17 27.83
CA MET A 483 -19.51 -15.17 26.93
C MET A 483 -19.97 -15.57 25.52
N LYS A 484 -19.45 -14.87 24.51
CA LYS A 484 -19.73 -15.14 23.11
C LYS A 484 -18.94 -16.36 22.66
N GLU A 485 -19.60 -17.38 22.11
CA GLU A 485 -18.96 -18.57 21.56
C GLU A 485 -18.64 -18.41 20.07
N GLY A 486 -17.46 -18.86 19.64
CA GLY A 486 -17.06 -18.80 18.23
C GLY A 486 -15.54 -18.79 18.04
N TYR A 487 -15.06 -17.86 17.22
CA TYR A 487 -13.63 -17.59 17.09
C TYR A 487 -13.24 -16.27 17.75
N VAL A 488 -12.06 -16.26 18.34
CA VAL A 488 -11.44 -15.10 18.97
C VAL A 488 -10.11 -14.86 18.29
N ARG A 489 -9.85 -13.60 17.91
CA ARG A 489 -8.56 -13.20 17.35
C ARG A 489 -7.56 -12.97 18.48
N LEU A 490 -6.45 -13.71 18.49
CA LEU A 490 -5.25 -13.33 19.25
C LEU A 490 -4.32 -12.54 18.33
N THR A 491 -4.02 -11.29 18.67
CA THR A 491 -2.98 -10.48 18.02
C THR A 491 -1.75 -10.40 18.93
N ILE A 492 -0.58 -10.71 18.38
CA ILE A 492 0.70 -10.52 19.05
C ILE A 492 1.35 -9.24 18.53
N SER A 493 1.78 -8.39 19.47
CA SER A 493 2.59 -7.21 19.17
C SER A 493 3.96 -7.30 19.85
N ASP A 494 5.00 -6.87 19.13
CA ASP A 494 6.33 -6.59 19.67
C ASP A 494 6.31 -5.19 20.31
N LEU A 495 6.87 -5.09 21.52
CA LEU A 495 6.97 -3.90 22.35
C LEU A 495 8.43 -3.70 22.79
N ASP A 496 8.83 -2.44 22.93
CA ASP A 496 10.08 -2.05 23.59
C ASP A 496 9.73 -1.27 24.86
N VAL A 497 10.13 -1.80 26.01
CA VAL A 497 9.88 -1.21 27.33
C VAL A 497 11.24 -0.98 27.99
N ASP A 498 11.64 0.29 28.08
CA ASP A 498 12.93 0.71 28.64
C ASP A 498 14.16 -0.02 28.06
N GLY A 499 14.12 -0.39 26.77
CA GLY A 499 15.18 -1.12 26.08
C GLY A 499 15.13 -2.64 26.28
N GLU A 500 14.11 -3.16 26.97
CA GLU A 500 13.83 -4.59 27.09
C GLU A 500 12.72 -5.04 26.13
N LYS A 501 12.86 -6.28 25.65
CA LYS A 501 11.84 -6.92 24.81
C LYS A 501 10.58 -7.19 25.62
N ALA A 502 9.44 -6.78 25.08
CA ALA A 502 8.13 -7.07 25.63
C ALA A 502 7.19 -7.59 24.54
N LEU A 503 6.22 -8.43 24.93
CA LEU A 503 5.20 -8.98 24.04
C LEU A 503 3.81 -8.67 24.58
N LYS A 504 2.92 -8.21 23.71
CA LYS A 504 1.49 -8.03 24.03
C LYS A 504 0.66 -9.08 23.33
N PHE A 505 -0.16 -9.78 24.09
CA PHE A 505 -1.20 -10.68 23.61
C PHE A 505 -2.54 -9.98 23.76
N HIS A 506 -3.17 -9.62 22.66
CA HIS A 506 -4.50 -9.00 22.64
C HIS A 506 -5.52 -9.95 22.05
N PHE A 507 -6.54 -10.29 22.82
CA PHE A 507 -7.62 -11.18 22.44
C PHE A 507 -8.89 -10.38 22.16
N GLY A 508 -9.40 -10.43 20.93
CA GLY A 508 -10.61 -9.73 20.48
C GLY A 508 -10.42 -8.87 19.23
N ARG A 509 -11.52 -8.45 18.62
CA ARG A 509 -11.50 -7.65 17.37
C ARG A 509 -11.21 -6.16 17.55
N GLY A 510 -11.23 -5.66 18.79
CA GLY A 510 -11.15 -4.23 19.06
C GLY A 510 -11.07 -3.89 20.55
N SER A 511 -11.52 -2.69 20.89
CA SER A 511 -11.39 -2.15 22.25
C SER A 511 -12.42 -2.68 23.26
N TRP A 512 -13.34 -3.54 22.82
CA TRP A 512 -14.54 -3.93 23.55
C TRP A 512 -14.83 -5.43 23.48
N GLU A 513 -13.81 -6.24 23.25
CA GLU A 513 -13.96 -7.70 23.28
C GLU A 513 -12.75 -8.30 23.96
N GLY A 514 -12.98 -9.26 24.86
CA GLY A 514 -11.93 -10.06 25.51
C GLY A 514 -11.06 -9.25 26.47
N GLY A 515 -9.79 -9.09 26.11
CA GLY A 515 -8.77 -8.48 26.95
C GLY A 515 -7.37 -8.54 26.34
N TYR A 516 -6.41 -7.86 26.95
CA TYR A 516 -5.00 -8.01 26.62
C TYR A 516 -4.16 -8.20 27.88
N ILE A 517 -3.01 -8.84 27.67
CA ILE A 517 -1.95 -8.98 28.65
C ILE A 517 -0.62 -8.79 27.95
N TRP A 518 0.32 -8.10 28.58
CA TRP A 518 1.69 -7.96 28.09
C TRP A 518 2.71 -8.43 29.12
N PHE A 519 3.85 -8.88 28.59
CA PHE A 519 4.93 -9.53 29.31
C PHE A 519 6.26 -8.86 28.95
N GLY A 520 7.06 -8.46 29.94
CA GLY A 520 8.41 -7.92 29.74
C GLY A 520 9.51 -8.92 30.14
N GLY A 521 10.64 -8.86 29.45
CA GLY A 521 11.90 -9.50 29.88
C GLY A 521 11.79 -11.00 30.14
N ASP A 522 12.21 -11.43 31.33
CA ASP A 522 12.28 -12.85 31.71
C ASP A 522 10.92 -13.56 31.77
N VAL A 523 9.81 -12.80 31.86
CA VAL A 523 8.46 -13.37 31.83
C VAL A 523 8.17 -14.02 30.47
N ILE A 524 8.70 -13.47 29.38
CA ILE A 524 8.57 -14.07 28.04
C ILE A 524 9.25 -15.45 28.00
N ARG A 525 10.41 -15.61 28.66
CA ARG A 525 11.12 -16.90 28.75
C ARG A 525 10.30 -17.93 29.52
N GLN A 526 9.54 -17.51 30.52
CA GLN A 526 8.66 -18.40 31.28
C GLN A 526 7.46 -18.82 30.43
N LEU A 527 6.83 -17.88 29.73
CA LEU A 527 5.79 -18.19 28.74
C LEU A 527 6.29 -19.24 27.75
N LEU A 528 7.47 -19.00 27.16
CA LEU A 528 8.09 -19.93 26.22
C LEU A 528 8.30 -21.31 26.86
N ALA A 529 8.87 -21.37 28.07
CA ALA A 529 9.13 -22.62 28.78
C ALA A 529 7.86 -23.46 29.03
N ILE A 530 6.72 -22.81 29.30
CA ILE A 530 5.42 -23.49 29.46
C ILE A 530 4.95 -24.01 28.12
N ILE A 531 4.88 -23.16 27.08
CA ILE A 531 4.31 -23.57 25.79
C ILE A 531 5.13 -24.65 25.09
N VAL A 532 6.47 -24.67 25.20
CA VAL A 532 7.32 -25.72 24.60
C VAL A 532 7.22 -27.07 25.31
N SER A 533 6.75 -27.09 26.55
CA SER A 533 6.63 -28.30 27.38
C SER A 533 5.19 -28.76 27.57
N ILE A 534 4.21 -28.10 26.93
CA ILE A 534 2.78 -28.32 27.20
C ILE A 534 2.34 -29.79 27.05
N LYS A 535 3.03 -30.58 26.23
CA LYS A 535 2.75 -32.03 26.06
C LYS A 535 3.22 -32.91 27.21
N THR A 536 4.13 -32.42 28.07
CA THR A 536 4.70 -33.18 29.20
C THR A 536 4.24 -32.65 30.57
N ILE A 537 3.58 -31.49 30.61
CA ILE A 537 3.02 -30.88 31.83
C ILE A 537 1.50 -30.81 31.77
N SER A 538 0.86 -30.57 32.91
CA SER A 538 -0.58 -30.31 33.01
C SER A 538 -0.94 -28.90 32.56
N GLY A 539 -0.05 -27.93 32.80
CA GLY A 539 -0.24 -26.53 32.43
C GLY A 539 0.72 -25.58 33.16
N GLY A 540 0.46 -24.28 33.07
CA GLY A 540 1.21 -23.25 33.77
C GLY A 540 0.50 -21.90 33.83
N GLU A 541 1.04 -21.00 34.65
CA GLU A 541 0.57 -19.61 34.74
C GLU A 541 1.69 -18.60 34.48
N VAL A 542 1.38 -17.56 33.70
CA VAL A 542 2.29 -16.46 33.40
C VAL A 542 1.67 -15.16 33.90
N ALA A 543 2.36 -14.48 34.81
CA ALA A 543 1.95 -13.17 35.29
C ALA A 543 2.29 -12.09 34.25
N GLY A 544 1.42 -11.10 34.08
CA GLY A 544 1.63 -9.97 33.20
C GLY A 544 0.75 -8.79 33.60
N GLN A 545 0.73 -7.76 32.77
CA GLN A 545 -0.09 -6.55 33.00
C GLN A 545 -1.06 -6.35 31.86
N GLY A 546 -2.26 -5.83 32.15
CA GLY A 546 -3.20 -5.47 31.09
C GLY A 546 -4.61 -5.20 31.58
N LYS A 547 -5.59 -5.41 30.70
CA LYS A 547 -7.01 -5.16 30.95
C LYS A 547 -7.84 -6.31 30.39
N LEU A 548 -8.95 -6.61 31.04
CA LEU A 548 -9.95 -7.56 30.55
C LEU A 548 -11.35 -7.02 30.82
N LEU A 549 -12.31 -7.51 30.05
CA LEU A 549 -13.73 -7.24 30.28
C LEU A 549 -14.31 -8.30 31.22
N ASP A 550 -15.02 -7.87 32.25
CA ASP A 550 -15.79 -8.73 33.16
C ASP A 550 -17.29 -8.42 32.97
N LEU A 551 -18.01 -9.32 32.30
CA LEU A 551 -19.43 -9.12 31.98
C LEU A 551 -20.35 -9.14 33.20
N ASP A 552 -19.90 -9.71 34.33
CA ASP A 552 -20.67 -9.71 35.57
C ASP A 552 -20.69 -8.31 36.21
N THR A 553 -19.63 -7.52 36.00
CA THR A 553 -19.47 -6.18 36.56
C THR A 553 -19.57 -5.04 35.54
N TYR A 554 -19.63 -5.36 34.24
CA TYR A 554 -19.67 -4.39 33.16
C TYR A 554 -20.92 -3.48 33.21
N PRO A 555 -20.77 -2.14 33.12
CA PRO A 555 -21.89 -1.23 33.04
C PRO A 555 -22.43 -1.17 31.61
N PHE A 556 -23.61 -1.75 31.37
CA PHE A 556 -24.35 -1.66 30.09
C PHE A 556 -24.99 -0.28 29.83
N ASP A 557 -24.48 0.75 30.50
CA ASP A 557 -24.87 2.15 30.35
C ASP A 557 -23.77 2.87 29.56
N HIS A 558 -24.10 3.35 28.35
CA HIS A 558 -23.13 3.93 27.41
C HIS A 558 -22.38 5.14 27.97
N ASP A 559 -22.91 5.84 28.97
CA ASP A 559 -22.23 6.99 29.58
C ASP A 559 -21.17 6.58 30.63
N ARG A 560 -21.08 5.29 30.96
CA ARG A 560 -20.26 4.76 32.08
C ARG A 560 -19.27 3.68 31.69
N ASN A 561 -19.19 3.31 30.42
CA ASN A 561 -18.38 2.20 29.91
C ASN A 561 -16.92 2.55 29.58
N GLU A 562 -16.61 3.82 29.30
CA GLU A 562 -15.26 4.23 28.82
C GLU A 562 -14.09 3.82 29.73
N PRO A 563 -14.22 3.79 31.07
CA PRO A 563 -13.17 3.25 31.95
C PRO A 563 -12.85 1.77 31.74
N TYR A 564 -13.69 1.01 31.04
CA TYR A 564 -13.52 -0.42 30.75
C TYR A 564 -12.98 -0.69 29.34
N ARG A 565 -12.75 0.37 28.57
CA ARG A 565 -12.20 0.25 27.22
C ARG A 565 -10.80 -0.34 27.26
N LEU A 566 -10.56 -1.36 26.43
CA LEU A 566 -9.27 -2.07 26.38
C LEU A 566 -8.16 -1.26 25.70
N SER A 567 -8.49 -0.35 24.77
CA SER A 567 -7.47 0.39 24.01
C SER A 567 -7.20 1.78 24.59
N GLY A 568 -5.94 2.20 24.53
CA GLY A 568 -5.51 3.55 24.88
C GLY A 568 -5.40 3.78 26.39
N ALA A 569 -5.29 5.05 26.77
CA ALA A 569 -5.06 5.47 28.16
C ALA A 569 -6.32 5.43 29.05
N SER A 570 -7.46 5.00 28.52
CA SER A 570 -8.70 4.85 29.29
C SER A 570 -8.62 3.63 30.22
N GLY A 571 -9.08 3.76 31.48
CA GLY A 571 -9.07 2.66 32.46
C GLY A 571 -7.69 2.41 33.09
N THR A 572 -7.65 1.50 34.07
CA THR A 572 -6.43 1.16 34.83
C THR A 572 -5.97 -0.24 34.46
N GLU A 573 -4.69 -0.40 34.08
CA GLU A 573 -4.07 -1.71 33.94
C GLU A 573 -3.90 -2.37 35.31
N ILE A 574 -4.15 -3.69 35.35
CA ILE A 574 -4.01 -4.50 36.55
C ILE A 574 -3.04 -5.66 36.29
N GLY A 575 -2.51 -6.24 37.36
CA GLY A 575 -1.81 -7.52 37.28
C GLY A 575 -2.79 -8.62 36.86
N LEU A 576 -2.47 -9.34 35.79
CA LEU A 576 -3.25 -10.42 35.24
C LEU A 576 -2.43 -11.71 35.20
N LYS A 577 -3.11 -12.85 35.14
CA LYS A 577 -2.50 -14.16 34.88
C LYS A 577 -3.05 -14.73 33.58
N LEU A 578 -2.14 -15.16 32.72
CA LEU A 578 -2.46 -16.01 31.59
C LEU A 578 -2.35 -17.47 32.04
N LEU A 579 -3.47 -18.19 32.04
CA LEU A 579 -3.53 -19.60 32.38
C LEU A 579 -3.39 -20.42 31.09
N ILE A 580 -2.50 -21.40 31.10
CA ILE A 580 -2.21 -22.24 29.93
C ILE A 580 -2.36 -23.69 30.36
N SER A 581 -3.23 -24.45 29.71
CA SER A 581 -3.52 -25.85 30.07
C SER A 581 -3.28 -26.78 28.90
N ASN A 582 -2.76 -27.98 29.20
CA ASN A 582 -2.78 -29.10 28.27
C ASN A 582 -4.19 -29.70 28.24
N ILE A 583 -4.78 -29.81 27.04
CA ILE A 583 -6.13 -30.38 26.88
C ILE A 583 -6.18 -31.60 25.96
N ASP A 584 -5.16 -31.80 25.11
CA ASP A 584 -5.03 -32.84 24.07
C ASP A 584 -6.33 -33.64 23.76
N ASP A 585 -7.29 -32.97 23.12
CA ASP A 585 -8.66 -33.49 22.88
C ASP A 585 -8.82 -34.13 21.48
N GLY A 586 -7.72 -34.28 20.74
CA GLY A 586 -7.66 -34.76 19.37
C GLY A 586 -7.75 -33.67 18.29
N ASN A 587 -8.29 -32.49 18.60
CA ASN A 587 -8.34 -31.33 17.70
C ASN A 587 -7.49 -30.17 18.21
N HIS A 588 -7.36 -30.04 19.53
CA HIS A 588 -6.61 -28.98 20.20
C HIS A 588 -5.60 -29.57 21.19
N ILE A 589 -4.46 -28.90 21.32
CA ILE A 589 -3.37 -29.34 22.21
C ILE A 589 -3.28 -28.44 23.44
N MET A 590 -3.56 -27.15 23.27
CA MET A 590 -3.35 -26.15 24.30
C MET A 590 -4.58 -25.26 24.44
N ARG A 591 -4.97 -24.96 25.68
CA ARG A 591 -5.98 -23.97 26.01
C ARG A 591 -5.33 -22.79 26.73
N ILE A 592 -5.73 -21.58 26.38
CA ILE A 592 -5.32 -20.34 27.03
C ILE A 592 -6.56 -19.63 27.58
N ARG A 593 -6.46 -19.19 28.83
CA ARG A 593 -7.49 -18.39 29.49
C ARG A 593 -6.90 -17.12 30.09
N LEU A 594 -7.52 -15.98 29.78
CA LEU A 594 -7.23 -14.69 30.41
C LEU A 594 -8.45 -14.32 31.25
N GLY A 595 -8.35 -14.50 32.56
CA GLY A 595 -9.46 -14.37 33.49
C GLY A 595 -9.63 -15.59 34.40
N GLU A 596 -9.85 -15.38 35.69
CA GLU A 596 -10.17 -16.35 36.73
C GLU A 596 -11.69 -16.63 36.84
N ARG A 597 -12.55 -15.63 36.59
CA ARG A 597 -14.02 -15.73 36.67
C ARG A 597 -14.65 -16.26 35.39
N LYS A 598 -15.88 -16.76 35.52
CA LYS A 598 -16.58 -17.48 34.45
C LYS A 598 -16.88 -16.60 33.23
N ASN A 599 -17.19 -15.32 33.43
CA ASN A 599 -17.67 -14.42 32.38
C ASN A 599 -16.69 -13.26 32.13
N GLU A 600 -15.39 -13.53 32.21
CA GLU A 600 -14.37 -12.51 32.06
C GLU A 600 -13.30 -12.90 31.03
N GLY A 601 -12.82 -11.90 30.29
CA GLY A 601 -11.74 -12.00 29.31
C GLY A 601 -12.03 -13.03 28.21
N VAL A 602 -11.23 -14.09 28.13
CA VAL A 602 -11.32 -15.12 27.08
C VAL A 602 -10.94 -16.52 27.57
N ASP A 603 -11.50 -17.55 26.93
CA ASP A 603 -11.10 -18.96 27.06
C ASP A 603 -11.03 -19.56 25.63
N VAL A 604 -9.83 -19.82 25.14
CA VAL A 604 -9.56 -20.16 23.73
C VAL A 604 -8.62 -21.35 23.59
N SER A 605 -8.76 -22.10 22.51
CA SER A 605 -7.99 -23.32 22.24
C SER A 605 -7.18 -23.21 20.95
N PHE A 606 -6.01 -23.86 20.95
CA PHE A 606 -5.05 -23.90 19.85
C PHE A 606 -5.00 -25.30 19.25
N THR A 607 -5.05 -25.38 17.92
CA THR A 607 -4.65 -26.59 17.20
C THR A 607 -3.14 -26.82 17.33
N GLU A 608 -2.66 -28.02 16.97
CA GLU A 608 -1.22 -28.31 16.96
C GLU A 608 -0.44 -27.33 16.08
N ALA A 609 -0.97 -27.00 14.90
CA ALA A 609 -0.32 -26.11 13.95
C ALA A 609 -0.20 -24.68 14.50
N GLN A 610 -1.26 -24.16 15.11
CA GLN A 610 -1.26 -22.83 15.75
C GLN A 610 -0.34 -22.77 16.97
N TRP A 611 -0.30 -23.84 17.77
CA TRP A 611 0.59 -23.93 18.92
C TRP A 611 2.06 -23.93 18.51
N LEU A 612 2.44 -24.69 17.48
CA LEU A 612 3.80 -24.69 16.94
C LEU A 612 4.18 -23.31 16.38
N ASP A 613 3.28 -22.65 15.65
CA ASP A 613 3.51 -21.30 15.14
C ASP A 613 3.68 -20.27 16.28
N LEU A 614 2.92 -20.41 17.36
CA LEU A 614 3.07 -19.59 18.57
C LEU A 614 4.45 -19.76 19.21
N ILE A 615 4.95 -21.00 19.35
CA ILE A 615 6.29 -21.27 19.87
C ILE A 615 7.35 -20.54 19.03
N ALA A 616 7.32 -20.73 17.71
CA ALA A 616 8.24 -20.07 16.81
C ALA A 616 8.15 -18.54 16.93
N THR A 617 6.92 -18.00 16.97
CA THR A 617 6.70 -16.56 17.10
C THR A 617 7.29 -15.99 18.39
N VAL A 618 7.04 -16.62 19.53
CA VAL A 618 7.54 -16.15 20.83
C VAL A 618 9.07 -16.22 20.89
N ASP A 619 9.67 -17.32 20.43
CA ASP A 619 11.13 -17.50 20.47
C ASP A 619 11.88 -16.57 19.50
N ILE A 620 11.38 -16.40 18.28
CA ILE A 620 11.98 -15.51 17.28
C ILE A 620 11.92 -14.05 17.76
N LEU A 621 10.79 -13.60 18.33
CA LEU A 621 10.69 -12.24 18.85
C LEU A 621 11.57 -12.00 20.08
N LEU A 622 11.86 -13.06 20.84
CA LEU A 622 12.77 -13.00 21.99
C LEU A 622 14.25 -12.95 21.58
N THR A 623 14.64 -13.63 20.50
CA THR A 623 16.05 -13.85 20.12
C THR A 623 16.50 -13.09 18.87
N GLY A 624 15.56 -12.61 18.08
CA GLY A 624 15.80 -11.94 16.80
C GLY A 624 14.83 -10.78 16.57
N THR A 625 14.36 -10.66 15.34
CA THR A 625 13.45 -9.58 14.91
C THR A 625 12.17 -10.16 14.33
N HIS A 626 11.10 -9.37 14.33
CA HIS A 626 9.83 -9.78 13.73
C HIS A 626 9.92 -10.09 12.23
N ARG A 627 10.97 -9.62 11.53
CA ARG A 627 11.21 -9.92 10.12
C ARG A 627 11.59 -11.38 9.91
N GLU A 628 12.22 -12.02 10.90
CA GLU A 628 12.59 -13.43 10.82
C GLU A 628 11.39 -14.38 11.00
N LEU A 629 10.17 -13.86 11.20
CA LEU A 629 8.97 -14.68 11.36
C LEU A 629 8.55 -15.35 10.03
N PRO A 630 8.26 -16.65 10.01
CA PRO A 630 7.79 -17.38 8.83
C PRO A 630 6.44 -16.89 8.30
N GLY A 631 6.29 -16.69 6.98
CA GLY A 631 4.99 -16.52 6.31
C GLY A 631 4.85 -15.19 5.54
N SER A 632 3.87 -15.09 4.64
CA SER A 632 3.74 -13.95 3.71
C SER A 632 3.35 -12.64 4.41
N PHE A 633 4.14 -11.58 4.21
CA PHE A 633 3.88 -10.25 4.78
C PHE A 633 3.13 -9.36 3.79
N THR A 634 1.81 -9.42 3.77
CA THR A 634 1.02 -8.32 3.20
C THR A 634 0.95 -7.15 4.18
N THR A 635 0.66 -7.43 5.45
CA THR A 635 0.78 -6.51 6.60
C THR A 635 1.45 -7.21 7.79
N TYR A 636 0.80 -8.25 8.32
CA TYR A 636 1.37 -9.26 9.22
C TYR A 636 0.63 -10.60 8.98
N PRO A 637 1.27 -11.77 9.14
CA PRO A 637 0.63 -13.05 8.81
C PRO A 637 -0.48 -13.44 9.81
N ARG A 638 -1.49 -14.18 9.33
CA ARG A 638 -2.73 -14.49 10.08
C ARG A 638 -3.10 -15.97 10.05
N ILE A 639 -2.89 -16.65 11.17
CA ILE A 639 -2.81 -18.11 11.22
C ILE A 639 -4.13 -18.76 11.61
N GLY A 640 -4.70 -19.50 10.66
CA GLY A 640 -5.95 -20.22 10.81
C GLY A 640 -5.77 -21.56 11.53
N PRO A 641 -6.87 -22.29 11.78
CA PRO A 641 -6.82 -23.59 12.45
C PRO A 641 -5.89 -24.62 11.77
N SER A 642 -5.72 -24.54 10.44
CA SER A 642 -4.83 -25.41 9.66
C SER A 642 -3.35 -25.01 9.72
N GLY A 643 -3.00 -23.88 10.35
CA GLY A 643 -1.64 -23.35 10.40
C GLY A 643 -1.22 -22.52 9.19
N LYS A 644 -2.12 -22.29 8.22
CA LYS A 644 -1.86 -21.46 7.04
C LYS A 644 -2.35 -20.02 7.22
N ASP A 645 -1.87 -19.10 6.38
CA ASP A 645 -2.37 -17.72 6.29
C ASP A 645 -3.71 -17.70 5.54
N THR A 646 -4.81 -18.03 6.23
CA THR A 646 -6.03 -18.54 5.58
C THR A 646 -7.20 -17.57 5.44
N TRP A 647 -7.13 -16.32 5.92
CA TRP A 647 -8.25 -15.38 5.73
C TRP A 647 -7.83 -14.03 5.18
N SER A 648 -8.66 -13.38 4.35
CA SER A 648 -8.36 -12.08 3.73
C SER A 648 -8.43 -10.91 4.72
N ILE A 649 -7.69 -9.83 4.47
CA ILE A 649 -7.74 -8.61 5.29
C ILE A 649 -9.18 -8.07 5.22
N GLY A 650 -9.78 -7.77 6.38
CA GLY A 650 -11.17 -7.30 6.47
C GLY A 650 -12.23 -8.41 6.57
N THR A 651 -11.84 -9.69 6.51
CA THR A 651 -12.74 -10.79 6.87
C THR A 651 -12.96 -10.78 8.39
N VAL A 652 -14.23 -10.68 8.81
CA VAL A 652 -14.64 -10.58 10.23
C VAL A 652 -15.38 -11.84 10.68
N ILE A 653 -14.72 -12.99 10.56
CA ILE A 653 -15.31 -14.27 10.99
C ILE A 653 -15.65 -14.24 12.48
N GLU A 654 -14.80 -13.57 13.28
CA GLU A 654 -14.99 -13.39 14.71
C GLU A 654 -16.20 -12.52 15.09
N GLU A 655 -16.92 -11.87 14.16
CA GLU A 655 -18.18 -11.17 14.48
C GLU A 655 -19.35 -12.12 14.75
N GLN A 656 -19.29 -13.32 14.18
CA GLN A 656 -20.40 -14.26 14.21
C GLN A 656 -20.33 -15.16 15.44
N VAL A 657 -21.50 -15.53 15.95
CA VAL A 657 -21.65 -16.61 16.92
C VAL A 657 -21.67 -17.93 16.14
N HIS A 658 -20.77 -18.86 16.47
CA HIS A 658 -20.62 -20.15 15.76
C HIS A 658 -20.50 -20.08 14.22
N PRO A 659 -19.54 -19.32 13.66
CA PRO A 659 -19.36 -19.27 12.22
C PRO A 659 -18.90 -20.61 11.66
N ASN A 660 -19.42 -20.96 10.47
CA ASN A 660 -18.82 -22.01 9.66
C ASN A 660 -17.52 -21.49 9.05
N LEU A 661 -16.45 -22.28 9.13
CA LEU A 661 -15.24 -22.00 8.35
C LEU A 661 -15.57 -22.09 6.86
N PRO A 662 -15.22 -21.07 6.04
CA PRO A 662 -15.33 -21.18 4.60
C PRO A 662 -14.59 -22.42 4.07
N SER A 663 -15.12 -23.04 3.02
CA SER A 663 -14.45 -24.15 2.34
C SER A 663 -13.08 -23.72 1.82
N GLY A 664 -11.99 -24.21 2.43
CA GLY A 664 -10.61 -23.85 2.07
C GLY A 664 -9.72 -23.35 3.22
N PHE A 665 -10.24 -23.24 4.44
CA PHE A 665 -9.46 -22.97 5.67
C PHE A 665 -8.66 -24.17 6.16
#